data_AF-A0AAJ0B7X8-F1
#
_entry.id   AF-A0AAJ0B7X8-F1
#
_cell.length_a   1.000
_cell.length_b   1.000
_cell.length_c   1.000
_cell.angle_alpha   90.00
_cell.angle_beta   90.00
_cell.angle_gamma   90.00
#
_symmetry.space_group_name_H-M   'P 1'
#
loop_
_entity.id
_entity.type
_entity.pdbx_description
1 polymer ?
#
loop_
_entity_poly.entity_id
_entity_poly.type
_entity_poly.pdbx_seq_one_letter_code
_entity_poly.pdbx_strand_id
1 'polypeptide(L)'
;MSLEKITANFLGLSQETSLALANLRFDFSLFKVEAPSEFQGLGRELTSARKKAAEDGTPHITARKLGALFQHVLPSTPALIQAYGKRATEIASCPAVNPKGSRAHGLFADHVGIDGTSIWAAATSGPESVAAHLLACMLARMWSVPEAIAIWDELVARRRKDLANVGETEANFLEAQMASRISLSRDQLAEWDASARAWLRAADQAMGTKQKQLMLILNNLNLPVNKNPTMYKSVLDAWTSSMTAANQLIEGMPLSIHDGGVLLGLASWHLYPDILVLGKGQTEVCQHDPVVATGGILTIGLKVKSEEQTGIRWSLPLSHLRYYGRAVLSERSLDTQANRITIDQLMLVALGSLTRSWGMTPVQIAQDIGLLWEAVSLHAKGFCAPGTPHWLGLFANSTLPLLGPDSLEKKTAMQLMKFGSKRATNFVLANSYSGTETPLFGLHTFRGLFPALTLEGKINVLRSLVDETRQSSRFQWVIQYRLGGMTQYASVKPITHRSGKRDAEGAEIKSAGHMRWLRDISDEDIARFANLRESLSSVDDLGPLESTTSTGEPTFSLTSAGKFGINPYSNFVFFAGDSDTGLFWDFDPHSSNIIGPVPSSPDHLITRSGSFKEIISRGWISPGRCLVQLAEYVDKPLRTSMKVSLRALATLSRVYKLLPEATISLGISSSSLYSMPWAQQPPAGNQNPRPFSIFPPSWQRTFSCIMTMESGSLAFPLETFEKVMAISAGDSLYIAAPLLCDPAETPDKSEIHRIVGNVGGSGIALLIPPADPEFQDYDPSSWKLIDHKPFDGRLENSFVGTSLHLSFTGYTMPVDTDDRGFRDKEVCYMETRITVHDQGKEVGDLDILGNLDHEFGRRFHLVAPCSHASPAQSRNPEAIDNPKVTTIDNWAELIDKPETVAIARSNGNWLGRLALAIAGLQLGHRVVVTPNTFCWACITEAAKHFSTGSTRSRPLPRDPTPDSDAEKETQDEDSAEEGRDPSRVNSRKDVAQQSEDAGGKSDDDDQDEDMDILDLDILGGEHFAAAWGSHEPITTIAESWSDRKLNERLTSSRLVPEARDEDINMVEKAQSQKDPLELMRQNKVIIVC
;
A
#
# COMPACT_ATOMS: atom_id res chain seq x y z
N MET A 1 61.05 5.77 -18.02
CA MET A 1 61.08 7.12 -18.63
C MET A 1 60.14 8.02 -17.83
N SER A 2 60.30 9.34 -17.88
CA SER A 2 59.58 10.29 -17.01
C SER A 2 58.10 10.45 -17.38
N LEU A 3 57.22 10.47 -16.38
CA LEU A 3 55.76 10.64 -16.52
C LEU A 3 55.33 12.06 -16.95
N GLU A 4 56.21 13.05 -16.83
CA GLU A 4 55.90 14.49 -16.88
C GLU A 4 55.73 15.09 -18.30
N LYS A 5 55.34 14.28 -19.30
CA LYS A 5 55.23 14.73 -20.71
C LYS A 5 53.95 14.33 -21.46
N ILE A 6 52.95 13.78 -20.77
CA ILE A 6 51.71 13.28 -21.41
C ILE A 6 50.55 14.29 -21.37
N THR A 7 50.57 15.27 -20.45
CA THR A 7 49.44 16.15 -20.13
C THR A 7 49.15 17.29 -21.13
N ALA A 8 49.35 17.08 -22.44
CA ALA A 8 49.18 18.13 -23.47
C ALA A 8 48.85 17.60 -24.88
N ASN A 9 47.69 16.95 -25.08
CA ASN A 9 46.99 16.89 -26.39
C ASN A 9 45.53 16.40 -26.26
N PHE A 10 44.55 17.30 -26.32
CA PHE A 10 43.11 17.01 -26.15
C PHE A 10 42.45 16.31 -27.36
N LEU A 11 43.24 15.61 -28.18
CA LEU A 11 42.80 14.89 -29.40
C LEU A 11 43.36 13.46 -29.48
N GLY A 12 44.01 12.96 -28.43
CA GLY A 12 44.72 11.67 -28.43
C GLY A 12 43.94 10.44 -27.93
N LEU A 13 42.73 10.60 -27.37
CA LEU A 13 42.06 9.56 -26.57
C LEU A 13 41.94 8.19 -27.25
N SER A 14 41.67 8.12 -28.56
CA SER A 14 41.57 6.84 -29.26
C SER A 14 42.92 6.15 -29.45
N GLN A 15 44.03 6.90 -29.57
CA GLN A 15 45.38 6.34 -29.63
C GLN A 15 45.81 5.82 -28.25
N GLU A 16 45.34 6.44 -27.16
CA GLU A 16 45.59 5.98 -25.80
C GLU A 16 44.80 4.71 -25.44
N THR A 17 43.55 4.56 -25.93
CA THR A 17 42.84 3.27 -25.81
C THR A 17 43.54 2.15 -26.58
N SER A 18 44.12 2.44 -27.75
CA SER A 18 44.94 1.49 -28.51
C SER A 18 46.24 1.11 -27.80
N LEU A 19 46.97 2.09 -27.25
CA LEU A 19 48.20 1.89 -26.46
C LEU A 19 47.94 1.14 -25.14
N ALA A 20 46.78 1.35 -24.53
CA ALA A 20 46.30 0.57 -23.39
C ALA A 20 46.11 -0.90 -23.78
N LEU A 21 45.28 -1.18 -24.80
CA LEU A 21 45.02 -2.54 -25.28
C LEU A 21 46.31 -3.26 -25.73
N ALA A 22 47.29 -2.55 -26.29
CA ALA A 22 48.59 -3.08 -26.75
C ALA A 22 49.40 -3.83 -25.67
N ASN A 23 49.12 -3.57 -24.39
CA ASN A 23 49.69 -4.37 -23.31
C ASN A 23 48.81 -5.60 -23.04
N LEU A 24 49.33 -6.80 -23.36
CA LEU A 24 48.70 -8.11 -23.14
C LEU A 24 48.39 -8.49 -21.67
N ARG A 25 48.56 -7.54 -20.73
CA ARG A 25 48.18 -7.62 -19.31
C ARG A 25 47.58 -6.28 -18.81
N PHE A 26 46.91 -5.53 -19.69
CA PHE A 26 46.31 -4.25 -19.30
C PHE A 26 45.19 -4.45 -18.29
N ASP A 27 45.38 -3.89 -17.09
CA ASP A 27 44.37 -3.86 -16.04
C ASP A 27 43.50 -2.60 -16.22
N PHE A 28 42.23 -2.82 -16.52
CA PHE A 28 41.25 -1.75 -16.75
C PHE A 28 40.96 -0.90 -15.50
N SER A 29 41.35 -1.33 -14.29
CA SER A 29 41.25 -0.50 -13.09
C SER A 29 42.27 0.66 -13.06
N LEU A 30 43.43 0.50 -13.71
CA LEU A 30 44.59 1.39 -13.51
C LEU A 30 44.57 2.69 -14.32
N PHE A 31 43.62 2.87 -15.24
CA PHE A 31 43.56 4.05 -16.11
C PHE A 31 42.21 4.75 -16.03
N LYS A 32 42.22 6.00 -15.57
CA LYS A 32 41.08 6.90 -15.46
C LYS A 32 41.29 8.10 -16.38
N VAL A 33 40.25 8.52 -17.08
CA VAL A 33 40.20 9.77 -17.85
C VAL A 33 39.52 10.83 -16.98
N GLU A 34 39.94 12.10 -17.09
CA GLU A 34 39.21 13.19 -16.42
C GLU A 34 37.82 13.34 -17.06
N ALA A 35 36.77 13.30 -16.24
CA ALA A 35 35.39 13.38 -16.72
C ALA A 35 35.12 14.75 -17.37
N PRO A 36 34.44 14.80 -18.54
CA PRO A 36 34.13 16.06 -19.23
C PRO A 36 33.36 17.04 -18.33
N SER A 37 33.57 18.33 -18.54
CA SER A 37 33.09 19.42 -17.67
C SER A 37 31.60 19.34 -17.34
N GLU A 38 30.81 18.88 -18.31
CA GLU A 38 29.37 18.69 -18.29
C GLU A 38 28.91 17.64 -17.28
N PHE A 39 29.71 16.60 -17.04
CA PHE A 39 29.42 15.55 -16.07
C PHE A 39 29.94 15.88 -14.66
N GLN A 40 30.79 16.91 -14.49
CA GLN A 40 31.38 17.24 -13.19
C GLN A 40 30.34 17.67 -12.14
N GLY A 41 29.13 18.10 -12.55
CA GLY A 41 28.02 18.33 -11.63
C GLY A 41 27.50 17.01 -11.04
N LEU A 42 27.10 16.06 -11.89
CA LEU A 42 26.76 14.69 -11.47
C LEU A 42 27.85 14.09 -10.55
N GLY A 43 29.13 14.24 -10.90
CA GLY A 43 30.26 13.77 -10.09
C GLY A 43 30.47 14.47 -8.74
N ARG A 44 29.69 15.51 -8.41
CA ARG A 44 29.61 16.14 -7.08
C ARG A 44 28.32 15.76 -6.35
N GLU A 45 27.28 15.42 -7.10
CA GLU A 45 25.93 15.11 -6.59
C GLU A 45 25.74 13.64 -6.16
N LEU A 46 26.59 12.71 -6.61
CA LEU A 46 26.63 11.31 -6.18
C LEU A 46 27.24 11.13 -4.79
N THR A 47 26.81 10.08 -4.06
CA THR A 47 27.41 9.71 -2.76
C THR A 47 28.86 9.24 -2.94
N SER A 48 29.69 9.41 -1.91
CA SER A 48 31.12 9.03 -1.94
C SER A 48 31.31 7.54 -2.23
N ALA A 49 30.39 6.69 -1.76
CA ALA A 49 30.38 5.26 -2.06
C ALA A 49 30.14 4.99 -3.56
N ARG A 50 29.06 5.53 -4.16
CA ARG A 50 28.77 5.37 -5.60
C ARG A 50 29.88 5.96 -6.47
N LYS A 51 30.42 7.12 -6.08
CA LYS A 51 31.53 7.76 -6.80
C LYS A 51 32.79 6.87 -6.81
N LYS A 52 33.18 6.33 -5.66
CA LYS A 52 34.32 5.38 -5.55
C LYS A 52 34.07 4.09 -6.34
N ALA A 53 32.86 3.53 -6.30
CA ALA A 53 32.51 2.35 -7.09
C ALA A 53 32.58 2.63 -8.61
N ALA A 54 32.17 3.83 -9.04
CA ALA A 54 32.26 4.27 -10.42
C ALA A 54 33.68 4.65 -10.89
N GLU A 55 34.61 4.97 -9.99
CA GLU A 55 35.98 5.35 -10.32
C GLU A 55 37.01 4.22 -10.17
N ASP A 56 36.82 3.30 -9.22
CA ASP A 56 37.77 2.22 -8.87
C ASP A 56 37.16 0.82 -8.91
N GLY A 57 35.84 0.69 -9.02
CA GLY A 57 35.11 -0.58 -8.91
C GLY A 57 34.77 -1.27 -10.23
N THR A 58 33.96 -2.33 -10.11
CA THR A 58 33.44 -3.11 -11.24
C THR A 58 32.76 -2.26 -12.32
N PRO A 59 31.96 -1.21 -12.00
CA PRO A 59 31.39 -0.32 -13.01
C PRO A 59 32.42 0.37 -13.93
N HIS A 60 33.56 0.82 -13.40
CA HIS A 60 34.66 1.41 -14.20
C HIS A 60 35.22 0.39 -15.18
N ILE A 61 35.51 -0.81 -14.68
CA ILE A 61 36.02 -1.93 -15.48
C ILE A 61 35.02 -2.32 -16.58
N THR A 62 33.72 -2.37 -16.26
CA THR A 62 32.65 -2.64 -17.22
C THR A 62 32.56 -1.55 -18.29
N ALA A 63 32.56 -0.28 -17.89
CA ALA A 63 32.52 0.87 -18.79
C ALA A 63 33.66 0.83 -19.82
N ARG A 64 34.92 0.72 -19.37
CA ARG A 64 36.09 0.65 -20.26
C ARG A 64 36.04 -0.55 -21.21
N LYS A 65 35.65 -1.73 -20.71
CA LYS A 65 35.52 -2.96 -21.51
C LYS A 65 34.46 -2.81 -22.61
N LEU A 66 33.30 -2.21 -22.30
CA LEU A 66 32.25 -1.95 -23.28
C LEU A 66 32.70 -0.91 -24.33
N GLY A 67 33.29 0.21 -23.89
CA GLY A 67 33.85 1.22 -24.81
C GLY A 67 34.85 0.62 -25.79
N ALA A 68 35.83 -0.14 -25.30
CA ALA A 68 36.85 -0.80 -26.12
C ALA A 68 36.27 -1.86 -27.10
N LEU A 69 35.21 -2.57 -26.71
CA LEU A 69 34.53 -3.52 -27.61
C LEU A 69 33.82 -2.82 -28.77
N PHE A 70 33.17 -1.67 -28.54
CA PHE A 70 32.29 -1.04 -29.52
C PHE A 70 32.89 0.17 -30.27
N GLN A 71 34.07 0.67 -29.88
CA GLN A 71 34.73 1.86 -30.45
C GLN A 71 34.65 1.95 -31.99
N HIS A 72 35.07 0.92 -32.73
CA HIS A 72 35.09 0.96 -34.21
C HIS A 72 33.70 0.84 -34.90
N VAL A 73 32.58 0.78 -34.18
CA VAL A 73 31.22 0.74 -34.78
C VAL A 73 30.31 1.90 -34.31
N LEU A 74 30.84 2.85 -33.55
CA LEU A 74 30.07 3.98 -33.00
C LEU A 74 30.23 5.25 -33.85
N PRO A 75 29.15 6.03 -34.07
CA PRO A 75 29.22 7.31 -34.75
C PRO A 75 29.80 8.40 -33.82
N SER A 76 30.66 9.25 -34.36
CA SER A 76 31.13 10.44 -33.65
C SER A 76 29.95 11.39 -33.39
N THR A 77 29.62 11.58 -32.12
CA THR A 77 28.39 12.28 -31.67
C THR A 77 28.69 13.18 -30.45
N PRO A 78 29.59 14.16 -30.58
CA PRO A 78 30.06 14.97 -29.46
C PRO A 78 28.97 15.87 -28.86
N ALA A 79 28.07 16.41 -29.68
CA ALA A 79 26.99 17.28 -29.21
C ALA A 79 25.96 16.49 -28.36
N LEU A 80 25.67 15.24 -28.74
CA LEU A 80 24.84 14.33 -27.94
C LEU A 80 25.47 14.04 -26.57
N ILE A 81 26.75 13.70 -26.52
CA ILE A 81 27.46 13.43 -25.26
C ILE A 81 27.49 14.69 -24.38
N GLN A 82 27.68 15.87 -24.98
CA GLN A 82 27.68 17.15 -24.26
C GLN A 82 26.29 17.49 -23.68
N ALA A 83 25.23 17.34 -24.48
CA ALA A 83 23.85 17.59 -24.05
C ALA A 83 23.41 16.61 -22.94
N TYR A 84 23.74 15.32 -23.09
CA TYR A 84 23.42 14.31 -22.09
C TYR A 84 24.16 14.55 -20.77
N GLY A 85 25.44 14.97 -20.79
CA GLY A 85 26.16 15.35 -19.57
C GLY A 85 25.51 16.51 -18.83
N LYS A 86 25.14 17.58 -19.56
CA LYS A 86 24.41 18.73 -19.00
C LYS A 86 23.07 18.30 -18.39
N ARG A 87 22.31 17.45 -19.09
CA ARG A 87 21.03 16.90 -18.61
C ARG A 87 21.21 16.00 -17.37
N ALA A 88 22.25 15.18 -17.33
CA ALA A 88 22.53 14.32 -16.19
C ALA A 88 22.92 15.15 -14.94
N THR A 89 23.71 16.20 -15.11
CA THR A 89 23.98 17.18 -14.05
C THR A 89 22.71 17.89 -13.58
N GLU A 90 21.82 18.30 -14.49
CA GLU A 90 20.53 18.93 -14.16
C GLU A 90 19.62 18.00 -13.34
N ILE A 91 19.43 16.75 -13.79
CA ILE A 91 18.62 15.74 -13.08
C ILE A 91 19.21 15.43 -11.70
N ALA A 92 20.53 15.22 -11.61
CA ALA A 92 21.19 14.92 -10.35
C ALA A 92 21.19 16.09 -9.36
N SER A 93 21.03 17.32 -9.84
CA SER A 93 20.89 18.53 -9.00
C SER A 93 19.46 18.73 -8.46
N CYS A 94 18.48 17.91 -8.88
CA CYS A 94 17.09 18.05 -8.45
C CYS A 94 16.86 17.38 -7.08
N PRO A 95 16.55 18.13 -6.00
CA PRO A 95 16.48 17.57 -4.64
C PRO A 95 15.37 16.53 -4.42
N ALA A 96 14.32 16.54 -5.25
CA ALA A 96 13.22 15.58 -5.16
C ALA A 96 13.65 14.15 -5.54
N VAL A 97 14.60 14.01 -6.47
CA VAL A 97 15.07 12.70 -6.96
C VAL A 97 16.48 12.35 -6.48
N ASN A 98 17.20 13.34 -5.92
CA ASN A 98 18.51 13.16 -5.30
C ASN A 98 18.56 13.77 -3.88
N PRO A 99 17.72 13.30 -2.94
CA PRO A 99 17.86 13.67 -1.53
C PRO A 99 19.22 13.23 -0.99
N LYS A 100 19.72 13.92 0.04
CA LYS A 100 21.01 13.58 0.66
C LYS A 100 20.84 12.71 1.91
N GLY A 101 21.86 11.90 2.19
CA GLY A 101 22.00 11.16 3.44
C GLY A 101 21.87 12.09 4.66
N SER A 102 21.22 11.60 5.71
CA SER A 102 20.98 12.37 6.94
C SER A 102 20.87 11.41 8.13
N ARG A 103 20.99 11.93 9.36
CA ARG A 103 20.84 11.12 10.59
C ARG A 103 19.45 10.51 10.75
N ALA A 104 18.43 10.99 10.04
CA ALA A 104 17.08 10.39 10.01
C ALA A 104 16.99 9.16 9.08
N HIS A 105 17.95 8.97 8.18
CA HIS A 105 18.04 7.77 7.33
C HIS A 105 18.84 6.62 7.99
N GLY A 106 19.29 6.83 9.24
CA GLY A 106 19.99 5.83 10.04
C GLY A 106 21.18 5.19 9.33
N LEU A 107 21.26 3.86 9.44
CA LEU A 107 22.30 3.02 8.82
C LEU A 107 22.24 2.95 7.27
N PHE A 108 21.18 3.49 6.66
CA PHE A 108 21.05 3.56 5.19
C PHE A 108 21.55 4.88 4.59
N ALA A 109 22.06 5.82 5.40
CA ALA A 109 22.38 7.19 4.97
C ALA A 109 23.29 7.30 3.73
N ASP A 110 24.27 6.40 3.57
CA ASP A 110 25.22 6.41 2.44
C ASP A 110 24.65 5.86 1.12
N HIS A 111 23.48 5.20 1.18
CA HIS A 111 22.75 4.66 0.02
C HIS A 111 21.68 5.62 -0.53
N VAL A 112 21.40 6.71 0.19
CA VAL A 112 20.38 7.72 -0.16
C VAL A 112 20.80 8.53 -1.38
N GLY A 113 19.82 8.85 -2.23
CA GLY A 113 20.00 9.69 -3.42
C GLY A 113 20.14 8.87 -4.70
N ILE A 114 20.46 9.57 -5.80
CA ILE A 114 20.39 9.04 -7.17
C ILE A 114 21.52 8.06 -7.49
N ASP A 115 21.22 7.03 -8.28
CA ASP A 115 22.21 6.14 -8.87
C ASP A 115 22.55 6.60 -10.29
N GLY A 116 23.68 7.31 -10.42
CA GLY A 116 24.33 7.61 -11.69
C GLY A 116 25.68 6.88 -11.83
N THR A 117 25.86 5.74 -11.16
CA THR A 117 27.15 5.04 -11.02
C THR A 117 27.73 4.66 -12.38
N SER A 118 26.89 4.06 -13.25
CA SER A 118 27.26 3.72 -14.63
C SER A 118 27.53 4.93 -15.52
N ILE A 119 26.89 6.09 -15.27
CA ILE A 119 27.15 7.34 -16.02
C ILE A 119 28.51 7.93 -15.64
N TRP A 120 28.82 7.99 -14.34
CA TRP A 120 30.11 8.52 -13.89
C TRP A 120 31.26 7.62 -14.34
N ALA A 121 31.10 6.29 -14.21
CA ALA A 121 32.05 5.31 -14.73
C ALA A 121 32.26 5.39 -16.24
N ALA A 122 31.20 5.72 -17.01
CA ALA A 122 31.31 5.99 -18.43
C ALA A 122 32.09 7.29 -18.72
N ALA A 123 31.78 8.38 -18.00
CA ALA A 123 32.42 9.68 -18.17
C ALA A 123 33.92 9.66 -17.81
N THR A 124 34.34 8.87 -16.82
CA THR A 124 35.76 8.63 -16.47
C THR A 124 36.45 7.56 -17.34
N SER A 125 35.71 6.93 -18.27
CA SER A 125 36.23 5.89 -19.16
C SER A 125 36.49 6.37 -20.59
N GLY A 126 35.57 7.14 -21.17
CA GLY A 126 35.67 7.72 -22.52
C GLY A 126 34.32 7.87 -23.23
N PRO A 127 34.24 8.63 -24.34
CA PRO A 127 32.98 8.91 -25.04
C PRO A 127 32.27 7.64 -25.56
N GLU A 128 33.01 6.60 -25.95
CA GLU A 128 32.48 5.30 -26.35
C GLU A 128 31.82 4.55 -25.18
N SER A 129 32.29 4.79 -23.96
CA SER A 129 31.70 4.24 -22.74
C SER A 129 30.40 4.97 -22.38
N VAL A 130 30.33 6.30 -22.64
CA VAL A 130 29.07 7.06 -22.54
C VAL A 130 28.06 6.56 -23.55
N ALA A 131 28.48 6.32 -24.80
CA ALA A 131 27.62 5.68 -25.80
C ALA A 131 27.08 4.32 -25.34
N ALA A 132 27.90 3.49 -24.67
CA ALA A 132 27.47 2.21 -24.11
C ALA A 132 26.47 2.35 -22.94
N HIS A 133 26.57 3.41 -22.14
CA HIS A 133 25.51 3.75 -21.17
C HIS A 133 24.22 4.20 -21.88
N LEU A 134 24.31 5.00 -22.94
CA LEU A 134 23.13 5.42 -23.73
C LEU A 134 22.38 4.20 -24.34
N LEU A 135 23.09 3.13 -24.74
CA LEU A 135 22.44 1.86 -25.09
C LEU A 135 21.79 1.18 -23.88
N ALA A 136 22.45 1.16 -22.72
CA ALA A 136 21.86 0.59 -21.50
C ALA A 136 20.53 1.26 -21.17
N CYS A 137 20.41 2.59 -21.29
CA CYS A 137 19.12 3.29 -21.16
C CYS A 137 18.06 2.82 -22.18
N MET A 138 18.41 2.65 -23.46
CA MET A 138 17.44 2.16 -24.47
C MET A 138 16.96 0.74 -24.19
N LEU A 139 17.84 -0.14 -23.70
CA LEU A 139 17.48 -1.51 -23.35
C LEU A 139 16.66 -1.56 -22.06
N ALA A 140 17.10 -0.83 -21.02
CA ALA A 140 16.44 -0.70 -19.74
C ALA A 140 15.00 -0.15 -19.82
N ARG A 141 14.70 0.71 -20.81
CA ARG A 141 13.35 1.24 -21.04
C ARG A 141 12.42 0.28 -21.81
N MET A 142 12.95 -0.58 -22.68
CA MET A 142 12.14 -1.46 -23.54
C MET A 142 11.99 -2.89 -23.03
N TRP A 143 12.99 -3.43 -22.30
CA TRP A 143 13.10 -4.85 -21.98
C TRP A 143 13.12 -5.10 -20.47
N SER A 144 12.66 -6.28 -20.03
CA SER A 144 12.88 -6.73 -18.64
C SER A 144 14.36 -6.95 -18.33
N VAL A 145 14.69 -7.15 -17.05
CA VAL A 145 16.06 -7.37 -16.57
C VAL A 145 16.76 -8.54 -17.30
N PRO A 146 16.23 -9.78 -17.31
CA PRO A 146 16.88 -10.90 -18.00
C PRO A 146 16.91 -10.73 -19.53
N GLU A 147 15.91 -10.05 -20.12
CA GLU A 147 15.91 -9.76 -21.55
C GLU A 147 17.03 -8.79 -21.93
N ALA A 148 17.25 -7.72 -21.17
CA ALA A 148 18.34 -6.77 -21.42
C ALA A 148 19.73 -7.40 -21.18
N ILE A 149 19.89 -8.21 -20.13
CA ILE A 149 21.15 -8.92 -19.87
C ILE A 149 21.42 -9.96 -20.98
N ALA A 150 20.40 -10.67 -21.46
CA ALA A 150 20.52 -11.58 -22.60
C ALA A 150 20.90 -10.86 -23.90
N ILE A 151 20.35 -9.67 -24.15
CA ILE A 151 20.73 -8.81 -25.28
C ILE A 151 22.20 -8.41 -25.15
N TRP A 152 22.63 -7.91 -23.98
CA TRP A 152 24.02 -7.51 -23.72
C TRP A 152 25.01 -8.67 -23.88
N ASP A 153 24.73 -9.85 -23.35
CA ASP A 153 25.59 -11.04 -23.43
C ASP A 153 25.73 -11.53 -24.89
N GLU A 154 24.64 -11.57 -25.65
CA GLU A 154 24.67 -11.93 -27.08
C GLU A 154 25.35 -10.84 -27.94
N LEU A 155 25.15 -9.55 -27.62
CA LEU A 155 25.86 -8.43 -28.24
C LEU A 155 27.37 -8.54 -28.05
N VAL A 156 27.83 -8.74 -26.81
CA VAL A 156 29.26 -8.87 -26.47
C VAL A 156 29.85 -10.12 -27.10
N ALA A 157 29.17 -11.27 -27.01
CA ALA A 157 29.62 -12.51 -27.63
C ALA A 157 29.75 -12.38 -29.16
N ARG A 158 28.79 -11.72 -29.82
CA ARG A 158 28.84 -11.48 -31.27
C ARG A 158 29.92 -10.47 -31.64
N ARG A 159 30.05 -9.36 -30.91
CA ARG A 159 31.04 -8.31 -31.19
C ARG A 159 32.46 -8.84 -31.05
N ARG A 160 32.74 -9.63 -30.00
CA ARG A 160 34.02 -10.33 -29.84
C ARG A 160 34.33 -11.27 -31.00
N LYS A 161 33.34 -12.00 -31.51
CA LYS A 161 33.50 -12.88 -32.68
C LYS A 161 33.80 -12.08 -33.94
N ASP A 162 33.13 -10.95 -34.17
CA ASP A 162 33.42 -10.08 -35.31
C ASP A 162 34.85 -9.52 -35.24
N LEU A 163 35.27 -9.03 -34.06
CA LEU A 163 36.63 -8.54 -33.81
C LEU A 163 37.71 -9.61 -33.99
N ALA A 164 37.43 -10.87 -33.63
CA ALA A 164 38.36 -11.99 -33.84
C ALA A 164 38.55 -12.36 -35.33
N ASN A 165 37.61 -11.97 -36.20
CA ASN A 165 37.66 -12.24 -37.65
C ASN A 165 38.23 -11.08 -38.48
N VAL A 166 38.64 -9.97 -37.84
CA VAL A 166 39.34 -8.85 -38.50
C VAL A 166 40.64 -9.39 -39.11
N GLY A 167 40.91 -9.04 -40.37
CA GLY A 167 42.03 -9.56 -41.14
C GLY A 167 43.36 -8.90 -40.78
N GLU A 168 44.47 -9.65 -40.89
CA GLU A 168 45.84 -9.17 -40.59
C GLU A 168 46.27 -7.91 -41.37
N THR A 169 45.58 -7.61 -42.47
CA THR A 169 45.80 -6.45 -43.34
C THR A 169 45.02 -5.20 -42.92
N GLU A 170 44.11 -5.28 -41.94
CA GLU A 170 43.30 -4.14 -41.49
C GLU A 170 44.07 -3.29 -40.47
N ALA A 171 43.97 -1.96 -40.57
CA ALA A 171 44.80 -1.03 -39.80
C ALA A 171 44.62 -1.14 -38.27
N ASN A 172 43.45 -1.61 -37.82
CA ASN A 172 43.11 -1.84 -36.42
C ASN A 172 43.18 -3.33 -36.02
N PHE A 173 43.80 -4.21 -36.83
CA PHE A 173 43.88 -5.65 -36.56
C PHE A 173 44.39 -5.98 -35.15
N LEU A 174 45.47 -5.32 -34.72
CA LEU A 174 46.07 -5.55 -33.41
C LEU A 174 45.06 -5.20 -32.29
N GLU A 175 44.48 -4.00 -32.35
CA GLU A 175 43.45 -3.50 -31.42
C GLU A 175 42.26 -4.46 -31.34
N ALA A 176 41.74 -4.88 -32.50
CA ALA A 176 40.62 -5.81 -32.61
C ALA A 176 40.94 -7.19 -32.02
N GLN A 177 42.14 -7.73 -32.23
CA GLN A 177 42.56 -9.03 -31.68
C GLN A 177 42.89 -9.00 -30.17
N MET A 178 42.94 -7.80 -29.57
CA MET A 178 43.07 -7.61 -28.13
C MET A 178 41.69 -7.34 -27.51
N ALA A 179 40.84 -6.55 -28.17
CA ALA A 179 39.43 -6.36 -27.81
C ALA A 179 38.61 -7.66 -27.91
N SER A 180 38.88 -8.55 -28.87
CA SER A 180 38.22 -9.87 -28.98
C SER A 180 38.43 -10.78 -27.75
N ARG A 181 39.50 -10.53 -26.99
CA ARG A 181 39.85 -11.28 -25.77
C ARG A 181 39.16 -10.74 -24.52
N ILE A 182 38.56 -9.55 -24.56
CA ILE A 182 37.85 -8.95 -23.42
C ILE A 182 36.74 -9.90 -22.93
N SER A 183 36.74 -10.22 -21.64
CA SER A 183 35.66 -10.94 -20.97
C SER A 183 34.83 -9.98 -20.11
N LEU A 184 33.51 -10.14 -20.15
CA LEU A 184 32.53 -9.56 -19.24
C LEU A 184 31.70 -10.74 -18.69
N SER A 185 31.37 -10.74 -17.40
CA SER A 185 30.38 -11.69 -16.87
C SER A 185 28.97 -11.14 -17.07
N ARG A 186 27.95 -12.01 -16.95
CA ARG A 186 26.55 -11.55 -16.96
C ARG A 186 26.24 -10.66 -15.75
N ASP A 187 26.87 -10.90 -14.60
CA ASP A 187 26.75 -10.07 -13.41
C ASP A 187 27.29 -8.65 -13.64
N GLN A 188 28.44 -8.50 -14.32
CA GLN A 188 28.96 -7.18 -14.74
C GLN A 188 27.99 -6.43 -15.65
N LEU A 189 27.31 -7.13 -16.56
CA LEU A 189 26.31 -6.55 -17.47
C LEU A 189 24.99 -6.24 -16.74
N ALA A 190 24.65 -7.01 -15.71
CA ALA A 190 23.45 -6.84 -14.91
C ALA A 190 23.58 -5.70 -13.89
N GLU A 191 24.76 -5.49 -13.31
CA GLU A 191 25.11 -4.28 -12.52
C GLU A 191 25.00 -3.01 -13.38
N TRP A 192 25.49 -3.07 -14.62
CA TRP A 192 25.41 -1.98 -15.60
C TRP A 192 23.97 -1.62 -15.98
N ASP A 193 23.15 -2.62 -16.30
CA ASP A 193 21.73 -2.48 -16.61
C ASP A 193 20.91 -1.99 -15.40
N ALA A 194 21.24 -2.47 -14.18
CA ALA A 194 20.56 -2.04 -12.95
C ALA A 194 20.79 -0.55 -12.64
N SER A 195 22.04 -0.06 -12.72
CA SER A 195 22.34 1.36 -12.54
C SER A 195 21.66 2.23 -13.60
N ALA A 196 21.60 1.76 -14.86
CA ALA A 196 20.85 2.45 -15.91
C ALA A 196 19.33 2.49 -15.63
N ARG A 197 18.73 1.41 -15.10
CA ARG A 197 17.31 1.40 -14.69
C ARG A 197 17.03 2.33 -13.52
N ALA A 198 17.89 2.34 -12.51
CA ALA A 198 17.77 3.22 -11.35
C ALA A 198 17.84 4.70 -11.77
N TRP A 199 18.79 5.04 -12.65
CA TRP A 199 18.87 6.36 -13.29
C TRP A 199 17.58 6.73 -14.03
N LEU A 200 17.06 5.84 -14.90
CA LEU A 200 15.87 6.13 -15.70
C LEU A 200 14.64 6.47 -14.85
N ARG A 201 14.43 5.80 -13.70
CA ARG A 201 13.30 6.10 -12.79
C ARG A 201 13.40 7.53 -12.23
N ALA A 202 14.55 7.89 -11.67
CA ALA A 202 14.80 9.22 -11.14
C ALA A 202 14.72 10.31 -12.23
N ALA A 203 15.24 10.02 -13.43
CA ALA A 203 15.16 10.92 -14.58
C ALA A 203 13.71 11.11 -15.09
N ASP A 204 12.91 10.03 -15.13
CA ASP A 204 11.47 10.09 -15.49
C ASP A 204 10.65 10.90 -14.48
N GLN A 205 11.01 10.85 -13.19
CA GLN A 205 10.39 11.69 -12.15
C GLN A 205 10.80 13.16 -12.31
N ALA A 206 12.10 13.45 -12.44
CA ALA A 206 12.62 14.83 -12.57
C ALA A 206 12.11 15.55 -13.82
N MET A 207 12.01 14.85 -14.96
CA MET A 207 11.52 15.41 -16.24
C MET A 207 10.03 15.14 -16.48
N GLY A 208 9.27 14.81 -15.43
CA GLY A 208 7.94 14.22 -15.51
C GLY A 208 6.93 14.93 -16.44
N THR A 209 6.96 16.25 -16.55
CA THR A 209 6.07 16.99 -17.47
C THR A 209 6.42 16.72 -18.94
N LYS A 210 7.68 16.98 -19.34
CA LYS A 210 8.15 16.78 -20.72
C LYS A 210 8.12 15.29 -21.11
N GLN A 211 8.42 14.41 -20.15
CA GLN A 211 8.37 12.96 -20.34
C GLN A 211 6.95 12.43 -20.53
N LYS A 212 5.97 12.88 -19.73
CA LYS A 212 4.55 12.53 -19.95
C LYS A 212 4.04 13.04 -21.31
N GLN A 213 4.44 14.26 -21.70
CA GLN A 213 4.09 14.85 -23.00
C GLN A 213 4.69 14.05 -24.18
N LEU A 214 5.94 13.61 -24.07
CA LEU A 214 6.58 12.74 -25.06
C LEU A 214 5.90 11.36 -25.11
N MET A 215 5.75 10.68 -23.97
CA MET A 215 5.17 9.34 -23.88
C MET A 215 3.71 9.29 -24.36
N LEU A 216 2.94 10.37 -24.20
CA LEU A 216 1.61 10.50 -24.82
C LEU A 216 1.67 10.42 -26.35
N ILE A 217 2.68 11.00 -27.00
CA ILE A 217 2.87 10.85 -28.45
C ILE A 217 3.21 9.39 -28.74
N LEU A 218 4.25 8.84 -28.09
CA LEU A 218 4.79 7.51 -28.40
C LEU A 218 3.74 6.39 -28.25
N ASN A 219 2.90 6.47 -27.21
CA ASN A 219 1.83 5.49 -26.95
C ASN A 219 0.68 5.55 -27.98
N ASN A 220 0.55 6.63 -28.76
CA ASN A 220 -0.43 6.76 -29.84
C ASN A 220 0.14 6.45 -31.24
N LEU A 221 1.44 6.17 -31.36
CA LEU A 221 2.05 5.69 -32.60
C LEU A 221 1.80 4.17 -32.79
N ASN A 222 2.16 3.66 -33.97
CA ASN A 222 2.36 2.22 -34.20
C ASN A 222 3.58 2.08 -35.13
N LEU A 223 4.76 2.21 -34.54
CA LEU A 223 6.04 2.15 -35.25
C LEU A 223 6.93 1.06 -34.64
N PRO A 224 7.48 0.13 -35.45
CA PRO A 224 8.53 -0.75 -34.96
C PRO A 224 9.84 0.02 -34.83
N VAL A 225 10.66 -0.31 -33.83
CA VAL A 225 12.01 0.29 -33.62
C VAL A 225 12.89 0.12 -34.86
N ASN A 226 12.86 -1.05 -35.50
CA ASN A 226 13.30 -1.26 -36.87
C ASN A 226 12.71 -2.59 -37.41
N LYS A 227 13.18 -3.06 -38.57
CA LYS A 227 12.71 -4.30 -39.23
C LYS A 227 13.84 -5.29 -39.51
N ASN A 228 14.93 -5.24 -38.75
CA ASN A 228 16.06 -6.15 -38.93
C ASN A 228 15.74 -7.56 -38.41
N PRO A 229 16.07 -8.64 -39.15
CA PRO A 229 15.72 -10.02 -38.79
C PRO A 229 16.69 -10.68 -37.80
N THR A 230 17.74 -9.99 -37.34
CA THR A 230 18.73 -10.52 -36.40
C THR A 230 18.93 -9.56 -35.24
N MET A 231 19.11 -10.10 -34.03
CA MET A 231 19.17 -9.32 -32.80
C MET A 231 20.32 -8.30 -32.84
N TYR A 232 21.55 -8.76 -33.05
CA TYR A 232 22.75 -7.93 -33.13
C TYR A 232 22.61 -6.73 -34.08
N LYS A 233 22.11 -6.95 -35.31
CA LYS A 233 21.90 -5.84 -36.25
C LYS A 233 20.73 -4.95 -35.84
N SER A 234 19.64 -5.51 -35.32
CA SER A 234 18.51 -4.72 -34.84
C SER A 234 18.91 -3.75 -33.73
N VAL A 235 19.75 -4.18 -32.79
CA VAL A 235 20.23 -3.32 -31.70
C VAL A 235 21.31 -2.35 -32.15
N LEU A 236 22.29 -2.78 -32.95
CA LEU A 236 23.36 -1.88 -33.43
C LEU A 236 22.81 -0.79 -34.36
N ASP A 237 21.91 -1.12 -35.30
CA ASP A 237 21.27 -0.14 -36.17
C ASP A 237 20.40 0.84 -35.36
N ALA A 238 19.62 0.35 -34.38
CA ALA A 238 18.78 1.21 -33.52
C ALA A 238 19.61 2.18 -32.69
N TRP A 239 20.69 1.70 -32.06
CA TRP A 239 21.60 2.50 -31.23
C TRP A 239 22.29 3.59 -32.05
N THR A 240 22.96 3.21 -33.15
CA THR A 240 23.78 4.13 -33.94
C THR A 240 22.95 5.15 -34.74
N SER A 241 21.79 4.76 -35.27
CA SER A 241 20.85 5.70 -35.91
C SER A 241 20.27 6.71 -34.91
N SER A 242 19.85 6.25 -33.73
CA SER A 242 19.31 7.13 -32.67
C SER A 242 20.35 8.13 -32.18
N MET A 243 21.61 7.70 -31.98
CA MET A 243 22.69 8.60 -31.58
C MET A 243 22.96 9.66 -32.65
N THR A 244 23.06 9.27 -33.91
CA THR A 244 23.29 10.18 -35.04
C THR A 244 22.15 11.19 -35.18
N ALA A 245 20.91 10.73 -35.11
CA ALA A 245 19.71 11.55 -35.19
C ALA A 245 19.60 12.55 -34.03
N ALA A 246 19.84 12.11 -32.79
CA ALA A 246 19.80 12.99 -31.63
C ALA A 246 20.90 14.06 -31.67
N ASN A 247 22.12 13.71 -32.11
CA ASN A 247 23.20 14.68 -32.30
C ASN A 247 22.82 15.77 -33.32
N GLN A 248 22.26 15.37 -34.46
CA GLN A 248 21.79 16.31 -35.50
C GLN A 248 20.66 17.23 -34.99
N LEU A 249 19.69 16.69 -34.25
CA LEU A 249 18.62 17.49 -33.65
C LEU A 249 19.17 18.51 -32.64
N ILE A 250 20.12 18.10 -31.78
CA ILE A 250 20.81 18.98 -30.82
C ILE A 250 21.56 20.12 -31.54
N GLU A 251 22.19 19.83 -32.68
CA GLU A 251 22.87 20.79 -33.54
C GLU A 251 21.92 21.72 -34.33
N GLY A 252 20.60 21.55 -34.16
CA GLY A 252 19.56 22.40 -34.77
C GLY A 252 19.11 21.95 -36.16
N MET A 253 19.48 20.74 -36.60
CA MET A 253 19.08 20.20 -37.90
C MET A 253 17.68 19.55 -37.79
N PRO A 254 16.69 19.98 -38.60
CA PRO A 254 15.37 19.35 -38.61
C PRO A 254 15.44 17.96 -39.26
N LEU A 255 14.73 16.99 -38.67
CA LEU A 255 14.78 15.58 -39.07
C LEU A 255 13.38 15.01 -39.32
N SER A 256 13.25 14.13 -40.31
CA SER A 256 12.02 13.36 -40.57
C SER A 256 12.28 11.87 -40.35
N ILE A 257 11.47 11.22 -39.52
CA ILE A 257 11.67 9.81 -39.13
C ILE A 257 10.51 8.89 -39.55
N HIS A 258 10.83 7.60 -39.73
CA HIS A 258 9.93 6.57 -40.27
C HIS A 258 9.93 5.25 -39.46
N ASP A 259 10.73 5.17 -38.40
CA ASP A 259 10.81 4.07 -37.45
C ASP A 259 10.78 4.60 -36.00
N GLY A 260 10.71 3.69 -35.03
CA GLY A 260 10.62 4.01 -33.61
C GLY A 260 11.96 4.15 -32.89
N GLY A 261 13.11 3.93 -33.55
CA GLY A 261 14.41 3.88 -32.90
C GLY A 261 14.79 5.22 -32.26
N VAL A 262 14.81 6.28 -33.08
CA VAL A 262 15.16 7.65 -32.64
C VAL A 262 14.30 8.10 -31.45
N LEU A 263 13.00 7.77 -31.47
CA LEU A 263 12.05 8.13 -30.41
C LEU A 263 12.31 7.36 -29.10
N LEU A 264 12.70 6.08 -29.19
CA LEU A 264 13.16 5.31 -28.04
C LEU A 264 14.45 5.89 -27.45
N GLY A 265 15.40 6.32 -28.29
CA GLY A 265 16.62 7.02 -27.87
C GLY A 265 16.29 8.30 -27.09
N LEU A 266 15.58 9.23 -27.71
CA LEU A 266 15.19 10.51 -27.10
C LEU A 266 14.47 10.36 -25.76
N ALA A 267 13.51 9.42 -25.67
CA ALA A 267 12.80 9.12 -24.42
C ALA A 267 13.67 8.46 -23.34
N SER A 268 14.75 7.77 -23.73
CA SER A 268 15.70 7.11 -22.82
C SER A 268 16.84 8.02 -22.37
N TRP A 269 17.09 9.11 -23.10
CA TRP A 269 18.16 10.08 -22.82
C TRP A 269 17.63 11.42 -22.30
N HIS A 270 16.31 11.51 -22.12
CA HIS A 270 15.57 12.68 -21.61
C HIS A 270 15.82 13.94 -22.45
N LEU A 271 15.80 13.78 -23.77
CA LEU A 271 15.96 14.84 -24.77
C LEU A 271 14.60 15.12 -25.43
N TYR A 272 14.20 16.39 -25.47
CA TYR A 272 12.84 16.80 -25.84
C TYR A 272 12.85 17.84 -26.97
N PRO A 273 13.25 17.46 -28.20
CA PRO A 273 13.08 18.33 -29.37
C PRO A 273 11.60 18.66 -29.59
N ASP A 274 11.31 19.76 -30.27
CA ASP A 274 9.95 20.10 -30.68
C ASP A 274 9.47 19.12 -31.76
N ILE A 275 8.24 18.61 -31.65
CA ILE A 275 7.75 17.49 -32.46
C ILE A 275 6.61 17.91 -33.38
N LEU A 276 6.72 17.59 -34.67
CA LEU A 276 5.69 17.80 -35.68
C LEU A 276 5.08 16.46 -36.11
N VAL A 277 3.84 16.18 -35.66
CA VAL A 277 3.11 14.95 -35.98
C VAL A 277 2.25 15.16 -37.22
N LEU A 278 2.55 14.44 -38.30
CA LEU A 278 1.81 14.49 -39.57
C LEU A 278 0.83 13.30 -39.65
N GLY A 279 -0.39 13.50 -39.14
CA GLY A 279 -1.43 12.46 -39.04
C GLY A 279 -2.70 12.80 -39.81
N LYS A 280 -3.88 12.68 -39.15
CA LYS A 280 -5.16 13.16 -39.70
C LYS A 280 -5.24 14.69 -39.82
N GLY A 281 -4.29 15.39 -39.19
CA GLY A 281 -3.98 16.80 -39.35
C GLY A 281 -2.53 17.02 -38.91
N GLN A 282 -2.02 18.22 -39.12
CA GLN A 282 -0.71 18.65 -38.61
C GLN A 282 -0.86 19.04 -37.14
N THR A 283 -0.11 18.40 -36.24
CA THR A 283 -0.07 18.75 -34.81
C THR A 283 1.37 19.06 -34.42
N GLU A 284 1.61 20.31 -34.03
CA GLU A 284 2.89 20.77 -33.50
C GLU A 284 2.89 20.68 -31.98
N VAL A 285 3.97 20.15 -31.40
CA VAL A 285 4.13 19.91 -29.96
C VAL A 285 5.46 20.49 -29.51
N CYS A 286 5.43 21.76 -29.11
CA CYS A 286 6.61 22.44 -28.60
C CYS A 286 6.94 21.95 -27.17
N GLN A 287 8.17 21.50 -26.98
CA GLN A 287 8.79 21.06 -25.73
C GLN A 287 9.80 22.07 -25.19
N HIS A 288 10.30 23.00 -26.04
CA HIS A 288 11.24 24.08 -25.69
C HIS A 288 12.38 23.60 -24.78
N ASP A 289 13.24 22.74 -25.30
CA ASP A 289 14.30 22.09 -24.53
C ASP A 289 15.66 22.81 -24.68
N PRO A 290 16.23 23.40 -23.62
CA PRO A 290 17.44 24.24 -23.73
C PRO A 290 18.70 23.49 -24.15
N VAL A 291 18.68 22.14 -24.23
CA VAL A 291 19.78 21.34 -24.79
C VAL A 291 19.63 21.05 -26.29
N VAL A 292 18.55 21.51 -26.94
CA VAL A 292 18.29 21.36 -28.38
C VAL A 292 18.34 22.75 -29.04
N ALA A 293 19.19 22.95 -30.05
CA ALA A 293 19.30 24.24 -30.73
C ALA A 293 18.06 24.56 -31.58
N THR A 294 17.75 25.86 -31.68
CA THR A 294 16.61 26.38 -32.45
C THR A 294 16.66 25.93 -33.91
N GLY A 295 15.72 25.08 -34.32
CA GLY A 295 15.67 24.45 -35.64
C GLY A 295 15.65 22.91 -35.59
N GLY A 296 16.03 22.30 -34.45
CA GLY A 296 16.03 20.86 -34.20
C GLY A 296 14.64 20.23 -34.06
N ILE A 297 13.80 20.38 -35.09
CA ILE A 297 12.40 19.93 -35.10
C ILE A 297 12.32 18.49 -35.64
N LEU A 298 11.63 17.62 -34.90
CA LEU A 298 11.42 16.22 -35.25
C LEU A 298 10.06 15.98 -35.92
N THR A 299 10.06 15.65 -37.21
CA THR A 299 8.86 15.35 -37.99
C THR A 299 8.55 13.86 -38.01
N ILE A 300 7.31 13.48 -37.64
CA ILE A 300 6.83 12.09 -37.61
C ILE A 300 5.79 11.88 -38.72
N GLY A 301 6.16 11.14 -39.76
CA GLY A 301 5.28 10.85 -40.90
C GLY A 301 4.45 9.57 -40.72
N LEU A 302 3.13 9.68 -40.58
CA LEU A 302 2.25 8.55 -40.27
C LEU A 302 1.64 7.87 -41.52
N LYS A 303 2.02 6.61 -41.78
CA LYS A 303 1.27 5.70 -42.67
C LYS A 303 0.25 4.87 -41.86
N VAL A 304 -0.88 5.49 -41.50
CA VAL A 304 -1.94 4.80 -40.75
C VAL A 304 -2.69 3.81 -41.64
N LYS A 305 -2.48 2.52 -41.40
CA LYS A 305 -3.53 1.49 -41.50
C LYS A 305 -3.59 0.75 -40.16
N SER A 306 -4.82 0.61 -39.67
CA SER A 306 -5.18 -0.10 -38.44
C SER A 306 -4.95 -1.63 -38.65
N GLU A 307 -4.94 -2.53 -37.66
CA GLU A 307 -5.73 -2.56 -36.40
C GLU A 307 -4.96 -3.10 -35.17
N GLU A 308 -5.66 -3.12 -34.03
CA GLU A 308 -5.37 -3.73 -32.72
C GLU A 308 -4.15 -3.25 -31.91
N GLN A 309 -2.98 -3.04 -32.51
CA GLN A 309 -1.73 -2.74 -31.77
C GLN A 309 -1.34 -1.25 -31.79
N THR A 310 -0.77 -0.78 -30.67
CA THR A 310 -0.42 0.62 -30.37
C THR A 310 0.89 0.68 -29.58
N GLY A 311 1.60 1.81 -29.66
CA GLY A 311 2.93 2.02 -29.07
C GLY A 311 4.09 1.88 -30.07
N ILE A 312 5.29 2.22 -29.59
CA ILE A 312 6.55 1.85 -30.25
C ILE A 312 6.92 0.44 -29.81
N ARG A 313 7.16 -0.45 -30.78
CA ARG A 313 7.35 -1.89 -30.55
C ARG A 313 8.73 -2.36 -30.98
N TRP A 314 9.32 -3.29 -30.24
CA TRP A 314 10.58 -3.92 -30.57
C TRP A 314 10.48 -5.43 -30.40
N SER A 315 10.73 -6.18 -31.48
CA SER A 315 10.69 -7.65 -31.50
C SER A 315 12.10 -8.18 -31.75
N LEU A 316 12.61 -9.04 -30.86
CA LEU A 316 13.97 -9.60 -30.93
C LEU A 316 13.96 -11.12 -30.68
N PRO A 317 14.72 -11.92 -31.46
CA PRO A 317 14.96 -13.33 -31.17
C PRO A 317 16.10 -13.46 -30.14
N LEU A 318 15.76 -13.67 -28.87
CA LEU A 318 16.73 -13.71 -27.77
C LEU A 318 17.28 -15.12 -27.59
N SER A 319 18.53 -15.37 -28.00
CA SER A 319 19.15 -16.71 -27.91
C SER A 319 19.91 -16.94 -26.60
N HIS A 320 20.45 -15.88 -26.00
CA HIS A 320 21.14 -15.92 -24.70
C HIS A 320 20.21 -15.76 -23.47
N LEU A 321 18.89 -15.87 -23.63
CA LEU A 321 17.92 -15.73 -22.53
C LEU A 321 17.78 -17.00 -21.68
N ARG A 322 17.97 -18.18 -22.29
CA ARG A 322 17.86 -19.50 -21.64
C ARG A 322 19.18 -20.25 -21.69
N TYR A 323 19.40 -21.18 -20.75
CA TYR A 323 20.60 -22.02 -20.75
C TYR A 323 20.72 -22.84 -22.04
N TYR A 324 19.62 -23.45 -22.48
CA TYR A 324 19.51 -24.18 -23.74
C TYR A 324 18.16 -23.93 -24.42
N GLY A 325 18.06 -24.23 -25.72
CA GLY A 325 16.81 -24.17 -26.48
C GLY A 325 16.95 -23.42 -27.80
N ARG A 326 15.80 -23.13 -28.44
CA ARG A 326 15.71 -22.16 -29.55
C ARG A 326 15.59 -20.75 -28.98
N ALA A 327 16.02 -19.75 -29.75
CA ALA A 327 15.86 -18.34 -29.39
C ALA A 327 14.39 -18.00 -29.11
N VAL A 328 14.12 -17.28 -28.02
CA VAL A 328 12.78 -16.85 -27.63
C VAL A 328 12.48 -15.56 -28.38
N LEU A 329 11.53 -15.60 -29.32
CA LEU A 329 11.03 -14.38 -29.98
C LEU A 329 10.23 -13.58 -28.96
N SER A 330 10.81 -12.50 -28.48
CA SER A 330 10.22 -11.62 -27.47
C SER A 330 9.84 -10.31 -28.17
N GLU A 331 8.61 -9.84 -27.97
CA GLU A 331 8.17 -8.52 -28.45
C GLU A 331 7.74 -7.66 -27.25
N ARG A 332 8.32 -6.46 -27.17
CA ARG A 332 8.00 -5.47 -26.14
C ARG A 332 7.50 -4.18 -26.78
N SER A 333 6.83 -3.38 -25.96
CA SER A 333 6.22 -2.12 -26.37
C SER A 333 6.30 -1.11 -25.24
N LEU A 334 6.57 0.15 -25.58
CA LEU A 334 6.61 1.25 -24.58
C LEU A 334 5.30 1.39 -23.78
N ASP A 335 4.15 0.94 -24.32
CA ASP A 335 2.88 0.98 -23.60
C ASP A 335 2.75 -0.08 -22.48
N THR A 336 3.60 -1.12 -22.47
CA THR A 336 3.48 -2.26 -21.53
C THR A 336 4.46 -2.23 -20.36
N GLN A 337 5.73 -1.84 -20.56
CA GLN A 337 6.76 -1.89 -19.50
C GLN A 337 7.20 -0.52 -18.96
N ALA A 338 7.17 0.54 -19.76
CA ALA A 338 7.60 1.88 -19.32
C ALA A 338 6.52 2.64 -18.51
N ASN A 339 5.26 2.20 -18.55
CA ASN A 339 4.15 2.83 -17.82
C ASN A 339 4.11 2.37 -16.36
N ARG A 340 4.99 2.94 -15.52
CA ARG A 340 4.83 2.91 -14.06
C ARG A 340 3.75 3.91 -13.62
N ILE A 341 2.90 3.49 -12.67
CA ILE A 341 1.66 4.19 -12.29
C ILE A 341 1.58 4.42 -10.77
N THR A 342 0.82 5.42 -10.32
CA THR A 342 0.55 5.63 -8.88
C THR A 342 -0.51 4.66 -8.35
N ILE A 343 -0.69 4.58 -7.02
CA ILE A 343 -1.75 3.79 -6.40
C ILE A 343 -3.16 4.23 -6.86
N ASP A 344 -3.42 5.53 -7.00
CA ASP A 344 -4.72 6.04 -7.50
C ASP A 344 -4.93 5.69 -8.98
N GLN A 345 -3.85 5.67 -9.77
CA GLN A 345 -3.90 5.20 -11.15
C GLN A 345 -4.16 3.69 -11.24
N LEU A 346 -3.70 2.90 -10.27
CA LEU A 346 -4.09 1.48 -10.14
C LEU A 346 -5.57 1.35 -9.75
N MET A 347 -6.11 2.22 -8.89
CA MET A 347 -7.56 2.25 -8.59
C MET A 347 -8.39 2.51 -9.84
N LEU A 348 -7.94 3.35 -10.78
CA LEU A 348 -8.60 3.57 -12.06
C LEU A 348 -8.55 2.34 -13.00
N VAL A 349 -7.43 1.61 -13.02
CA VAL A 349 -7.32 0.34 -13.76
C VAL A 349 -8.23 -0.73 -13.15
N ALA A 350 -8.26 -0.83 -11.82
CA ALA A 350 -9.14 -1.72 -11.07
C ALA A 350 -10.63 -1.40 -11.28
N LEU A 351 -11.00 -0.12 -11.20
CA LEU A 351 -12.37 0.32 -11.48
C LEU A 351 -12.75 0.01 -12.92
N GLY A 352 -11.88 0.29 -13.90
CA GLY A 352 -12.10 -0.07 -15.30
C GLY A 352 -12.35 -1.57 -15.50
N SER A 353 -11.57 -2.42 -14.83
CA SER A 353 -11.77 -3.88 -14.81
C SER A 353 -13.16 -4.26 -14.28
N LEU A 354 -13.56 -3.67 -13.14
CA LEU A 354 -14.81 -3.95 -12.41
C LEU A 354 -16.08 -3.37 -13.07
N THR A 355 -15.98 -2.30 -13.85
CA THR A 355 -17.13 -1.64 -14.49
C THR A 355 -17.25 -1.91 -15.98
N ARG A 356 -16.44 -2.82 -16.54
CA ARG A 356 -16.41 -3.15 -17.98
C ARG A 356 -17.76 -3.55 -18.57
N SER A 357 -18.61 -4.17 -17.75
CA SER A 357 -19.92 -4.71 -18.08
C SER A 357 -21.04 -3.68 -18.02
N TRP A 358 -20.81 -2.49 -17.44
CA TRP A 358 -21.88 -1.55 -17.09
C TRP A 358 -22.43 -0.74 -18.29
N GLY A 359 -21.75 -0.77 -19.44
CA GLY A 359 -22.14 0.01 -20.64
C GLY A 359 -21.98 1.53 -20.52
N MET A 360 -21.53 2.04 -19.37
CA MET A 360 -21.38 3.46 -19.06
C MET A 360 -20.01 4.00 -19.51
N THR A 361 -19.92 5.31 -19.77
CA THR A 361 -18.63 5.98 -20.01
C THR A 361 -17.86 6.22 -18.71
N PRO A 362 -16.51 6.31 -18.75
CA PRO A 362 -15.69 6.65 -17.58
C PRO A 362 -16.15 7.88 -16.80
N VAL A 363 -16.66 8.91 -17.49
CA VAL A 363 -17.12 10.17 -16.87
C VAL A 363 -18.45 9.96 -16.13
N GLN A 364 -19.38 9.18 -16.69
CA GLN A 364 -20.63 8.83 -15.98
C GLN A 364 -20.35 7.99 -14.75
N ILE A 365 -19.46 6.99 -14.85
CA ILE A 365 -19.08 6.15 -13.72
C ILE A 365 -18.43 6.99 -12.61
N ALA A 366 -17.56 7.94 -12.97
CA ALA A 366 -16.98 8.90 -12.02
C ALA A 366 -18.04 9.76 -11.33
N GLN A 367 -19.04 10.25 -12.07
CA GLN A 367 -20.13 11.07 -11.52
C GLN A 367 -21.01 10.28 -10.55
N ASP A 368 -21.47 9.08 -10.94
CA ASP A 368 -22.42 8.31 -10.13
C ASP A 368 -21.74 7.67 -8.90
N ILE A 369 -20.46 7.26 -9.00
CA ILE A 369 -19.67 6.81 -7.84
C ILE A 369 -19.33 7.97 -6.91
N GLY A 370 -19.03 9.16 -7.43
CA GLY A 370 -18.83 10.37 -6.63
C GLY A 370 -20.05 10.72 -5.80
N LEU A 371 -21.22 10.84 -6.46
CA LEU A 371 -22.51 11.12 -5.81
C LEU A 371 -22.89 10.06 -4.77
N LEU A 372 -22.69 8.77 -5.07
CA LEU A 372 -22.93 7.69 -4.11
C LEU A 372 -21.99 7.77 -2.90
N TRP A 373 -20.70 8.08 -3.12
CA TRP A 373 -19.74 8.24 -2.04
C TRP A 373 -20.05 9.46 -1.16
N GLU A 374 -20.39 10.62 -1.74
CA GLU A 374 -20.83 11.80 -1.00
C GLU A 374 -21.97 11.44 -0.03
N ALA A 375 -23.01 10.75 -0.52
CA ALA A 375 -24.17 10.33 0.26
C ALA A 375 -23.87 9.38 1.44
N VAL A 376 -22.82 8.54 1.35
CA VAL A 376 -22.51 7.53 2.41
C VAL A 376 -21.27 7.85 3.25
N SER A 377 -20.41 8.76 2.79
CA SER A 377 -19.06 9.04 3.32
C SER A 377 -18.99 9.22 4.85
N LEU A 378 -19.92 9.98 5.43
CA LEU A 378 -19.99 10.24 6.87
C LEU A 378 -20.24 8.98 7.71
N HIS A 379 -21.01 8.02 7.18
CA HIS A 379 -21.40 6.79 7.86
C HIS A 379 -20.48 5.60 7.54
N ALA A 380 -19.76 5.64 6.42
CA ALA A 380 -18.93 4.54 5.91
C ALA A 380 -17.86 4.06 6.91
N LYS A 381 -17.40 4.93 7.82
CA LYS A 381 -16.46 4.56 8.90
C LYS A 381 -16.99 3.44 9.81
N GLY A 382 -18.30 3.39 10.09
CA GLY A 382 -18.90 2.36 10.94
C GLY A 382 -18.95 0.97 10.31
N PHE A 383 -18.74 0.87 8.99
CA PHE A 383 -18.76 -0.39 8.23
C PHE A 383 -17.35 -0.93 7.95
N CYS A 384 -16.31 -0.27 8.48
CA CYS A 384 -14.91 -0.63 8.31
C CYS A 384 -14.21 -0.86 9.65
N ALA A 385 -13.23 -1.76 9.67
CA ALA A 385 -12.34 -1.90 10.82
C ALA A 385 -11.49 -0.63 11.03
N PRO A 386 -11.08 -0.29 12.28
CA PRO A 386 -10.28 0.90 12.55
C PRO A 386 -9.05 1.02 11.65
N GLY A 387 -8.87 2.19 11.02
CA GLY A 387 -7.77 2.44 10.09
C GLY A 387 -7.83 1.70 8.75
N THR A 388 -8.98 1.09 8.39
CA THR A 388 -9.25 0.59 7.03
C THR A 388 -9.98 1.67 6.20
N PRO A 389 -9.51 2.02 4.99
CA PRO A 389 -10.27 2.87 4.08
C PRO A 389 -11.43 2.09 3.42
N HIS A 390 -12.62 2.70 3.35
CA HIS A 390 -13.76 2.11 2.65
C HIS A 390 -13.51 2.08 1.14
N TRP A 391 -13.63 0.90 0.51
CA TRP A 391 -13.27 0.66 -0.89
C TRP A 391 -13.94 1.62 -1.89
N LEU A 392 -15.20 2.00 -1.66
CA LEU A 392 -15.92 2.93 -2.53
C LEU A 392 -15.27 4.33 -2.54
N GLY A 393 -14.73 4.78 -1.40
CA GLY A 393 -14.05 6.06 -1.28
C GLY A 393 -12.71 6.07 -2.00
N LEU A 394 -12.00 4.93 -2.07
CA LEU A 394 -10.79 4.79 -2.87
C LEU A 394 -11.08 5.01 -4.36
N PHE A 395 -12.14 4.37 -4.88
CA PHE A 395 -12.58 4.59 -6.25
C PHE A 395 -13.05 6.03 -6.49
N ALA A 396 -13.92 6.58 -5.63
CA ALA A 396 -14.45 7.94 -5.77
C ALA A 396 -13.35 9.01 -5.76
N ASN A 397 -12.36 8.88 -4.87
CA ASN A 397 -11.23 9.82 -4.84
C ASN A 397 -10.35 9.68 -6.09
N SER A 398 -10.09 8.45 -6.55
CA SER A 398 -9.26 8.21 -7.76
C SER A 398 -9.89 8.73 -9.05
N THR A 399 -11.22 8.86 -9.13
CA THR A 399 -11.93 9.32 -10.32
C THR A 399 -12.08 10.84 -10.43
N LEU A 400 -11.70 11.62 -9.42
CA LEU A 400 -11.79 13.10 -9.44
C LEU A 400 -11.16 13.75 -10.70
N PRO A 401 -10.01 13.31 -11.24
CA PRO A 401 -9.46 13.86 -12.49
C PRO A 401 -10.35 13.70 -13.73
N LEU A 402 -11.29 12.73 -13.74
CA LEU A 402 -12.28 12.57 -14.81
C LEU A 402 -13.37 13.65 -14.77
N LEU A 403 -13.59 14.27 -13.61
CA LEU A 403 -14.60 15.31 -13.40
C LEU A 403 -14.07 16.73 -13.68
N GLY A 404 -12.74 16.92 -13.62
CA GLY A 404 -12.06 18.20 -13.86
C GLY A 404 -12.11 18.72 -15.31
N PRO A 405 -11.40 19.83 -15.62
CA PRO A 405 -11.26 20.37 -16.98
C PRO A 405 -10.50 19.40 -17.91
N ASP A 406 -10.36 19.72 -19.21
CA ASP A 406 -9.70 18.86 -20.20
C ASP A 406 -8.16 18.80 -20.09
N SER A 407 -7.67 18.46 -18.90
CA SER A 407 -6.25 18.38 -18.55
C SER A 407 -5.55 17.14 -19.12
N LEU A 408 -4.21 17.13 -19.02
CA LEU A 408 -3.38 15.94 -19.21
C LEU A 408 -3.85 14.78 -18.32
N GLU A 409 -4.09 15.06 -17.05
CA GLU A 409 -4.49 14.07 -16.04
C GLU A 409 -5.84 13.42 -16.37
N LYS A 410 -6.81 14.20 -16.84
CA LYS A 410 -8.12 13.70 -17.32
C LYS A 410 -7.96 12.72 -18.48
N LYS A 411 -7.04 13.01 -19.41
CA LYS A 411 -6.72 12.14 -20.56
C LYS A 411 -6.03 10.85 -20.11
N THR A 412 -5.05 10.94 -19.22
CA THR A 412 -4.39 9.78 -18.59
C THR A 412 -5.36 8.91 -17.80
N ALA A 413 -6.21 9.50 -16.96
CA ALA A 413 -7.22 8.78 -16.17
C ALA A 413 -8.23 8.04 -17.08
N MET A 414 -8.68 8.70 -18.15
CA MET A 414 -9.56 8.07 -19.14
C MET A 414 -8.87 6.95 -19.92
N GLN A 415 -7.57 7.06 -20.19
CA GLN A 415 -6.78 5.98 -20.81
C GLN A 415 -6.64 4.78 -19.87
N LEU A 416 -6.26 5.00 -18.61
CA LEU A 416 -6.07 3.93 -17.60
C LEU A 416 -7.36 3.15 -17.34
N MET A 417 -8.50 3.84 -17.20
CA MET A 417 -9.79 3.17 -16.99
C MET A 417 -10.25 2.38 -18.22
N LYS A 418 -9.95 2.88 -19.45
CA LYS A 418 -10.19 2.14 -20.71
C LYS A 418 -9.21 0.98 -20.93
N PHE A 419 -8.00 1.07 -20.39
CA PHE A 419 -7.05 -0.04 -20.36
C PHE A 419 -7.54 -1.12 -19.39
N GLY A 420 -8.02 -0.73 -18.21
CA GLY A 420 -8.62 -1.62 -17.22
C GLY A 420 -9.76 -2.46 -17.79
N SER A 421 -10.72 -1.81 -18.46
CA SER A 421 -11.89 -2.50 -19.02
C SER A 421 -11.60 -3.38 -20.25
N LYS A 422 -10.49 -3.15 -20.96
CA LYS A 422 -10.16 -3.87 -22.21
C LYS A 422 -9.05 -4.91 -22.08
N ARG A 423 -8.04 -4.66 -21.26
CA ARG A 423 -6.85 -5.54 -21.11
C ARG A 423 -6.81 -6.21 -19.73
N ALA A 424 -7.08 -5.47 -18.64
CA ALA A 424 -7.03 -5.98 -17.27
C ALA A 424 -8.30 -6.76 -16.84
N THR A 425 -8.88 -7.57 -17.73
CA THR A 425 -10.26 -8.09 -17.58
C THR A 425 -10.50 -9.02 -16.38
N ASN A 426 -9.47 -9.68 -15.86
CA ASN A 426 -9.54 -10.54 -14.67
C ASN A 426 -9.06 -9.87 -13.37
N PHE A 427 -8.54 -8.64 -13.43
CA PHE A 427 -7.74 -8.05 -12.35
C PHE A 427 -8.49 -7.99 -11.01
N VAL A 428 -9.76 -7.59 -11.01
CA VAL A 428 -10.60 -7.51 -9.79
C VAL A 428 -11.55 -8.70 -9.62
N LEU A 429 -12.13 -9.22 -10.70
CA LEU A 429 -13.11 -10.32 -10.69
C LEU A 429 -12.79 -11.33 -11.81
N ALA A 430 -12.95 -12.63 -11.52
CA ALA A 430 -12.76 -13.69 -12.51
C ALA A 430 -13.79 -13.63 -13.66
N ASN A 431 -13.32 -13.84 -14.90
CA ASN A 431 -14.16 -13.85 -16.12
C ASN A 431 -15.33 -14.86 -16.07
N SER A 432 -15.26 -15.91 -15.24
CA SER A 432 -16.38 -16.86 -15.04
C SER A 432 -17.68 -16.20 -14.52
N TYR A 433 -17.61 -14.98 -13.99
CA TYR A 433 -18.76 -14.25 -13.45
C TYR A 433 -19.15 -13.01 -14.28
N SER A 434 -18.48 -12.75 -15.41
CA SER A 434 -18.75 -11.57 -16.25
C SER A 434 -20.14 -11.65 -16.88
N GLY A 435 -21.06 -10.82 -16.39
CA GLY A 435 -22.51 -10.90 -16.68
C GLY A 435 -23.39 -10.91 -15.43
N THR A 436 -22.82 -11.16 -14.25
CA THR A 436 -23.51 -11.03 -12.94
C THR A 436 -23.23 -9.70 -12.22
N GLU A 437 -22.44 -8.83 -12.88
CA GLU A 437 -22.09 -7.48 -12.45
C GLU A 437 -23.22 -6.51 -12.82
N THR A 438 -23.97 -6.08 -11.82
CA THR A 438 -25.03 -5.08 -11.98
C THR A 438 -24.47 -3.67 -11.72
N PRO A 439 -24.65 -2.69 -12.63
CA PRO A 439 -24.25 -1.30 -12.44
C PRO A 439 -24.56 -0.73 -11.06
N LEU A 440 -23.66 0.13 -10.58
CA LEU A 440 -23.73 0.78 -9.26
C LEU A 440 -23.93 -0.22 -8.11
N PHE A 441 -23.27 -1.39 -8.20
CA PHE A 441 -23.31 -2.43 -7.18
C PHE A 441 -24.76 -2.88 -6.88
N GLY A 442 -25.57 -3.02 -7.93
CA GLY A 442 -26.98 -3.38 -7.83
C GLY A 442 -27.94 -2.23 -7.51
N LEU A 443 -27.46 -1.05 -7.12
CA LEU A 443 -28.32 0.12 -6.80
C LEU A 443 -29.03 0.73 -8.02
N HIS A 444 -28.85 0.19 -9.22
CA HIS A 444 -29.65 0.56 -10.40
C HIS A 444 -30.93 -0.29 -10.58
N THR A 445 -31.10 -1.39 -9.84
CA THR A 445 -32.31 -2.24 -9.91
C THR A 445 -33.30 -1.87 -8.80
N PHE A 446 -34.58 -2.19 -9.00
CA PHE A 446 -35.59 -2.00 -7.95
C PHE A 446 -35.21 -2.76 -6.68
N ARG A 447 -34.85 -4.04 -6.82
CA ARG A 447 -34.48 -4.90 -5.70
C ARG A 447 -33.28 -4.41 -4.88
N GLY A 448 -32.29 -3.75 -5.51
CA GLY A 448 -31.11 -3.23 -4.81
C GLY A 448 -31.29 -1.81 -4.26
N LEU A 449 -32.00 -0.94 -4.98
CA LEU A 449 -32.19 0.45 -4.57
C LEU A 449 -33.25 0.60 -3.48
N PHE A 450 -34.38 -0.10 -3.59
CA PHE A 450 -35.55 0.13 -2.74
C PHE A 450 -35.28 -0.06 -1.22
N PRO A 451 -34.53 -1.08 -0.76
CA PRO A 451 -34.16 -1.21 0.65
C PRO A 451 -33.25 -0.06 1.15
N ALA A 452 -32.42 0.52 0.27
CA ALA A 452 -31.53 1.63 0.62
C ALA A 452 -32.25 2.98 0.77
N LEU A 453 -33.53 3.08 0.42
CA LEU A 453 -34.29 4.33 0.49
C LEU A 453 -34.78 4.66 1.92
N THR A 454 -34.87 5.96 2.16
CA THR A 454 -35.72 6.56 3.22
C THR A 454 -37.19 6.25 2.94
N LEU A 455 -38.07 6.39 3.95
CA LEU A 455 -39.52 6.22 3.76
C LEU A 455 -40.08 7.17 2.68
N GLU A 456 -39.64 8.42 2.66
CA GLU A 456 -39.99 9.39 1.62
C GLU A 456 -39.48 8.97 0.24
N GLY A 457 -38.27 8.43 0.15
CA GLY A 457 -37.73 7.83 -1.07
C GLY A 457 -38.60 6.68 -1.58
N LYS A 458 -38.92 5.71 -0.71
CA LYS A 458 -39.76 4.56 -1.06
C LYS A 458 -41.13 5.01 -1.59
N ILE A 459 -41.84 5.86 -0.84
CA ILE A 459 -43.17 6.35 -1.22
C ILE A 459 -43.12 7.07 -2.59
N ASN A 460 -42.14 7.94 -2.83
CA ASN A 460 -42.09 8.68 -4.09
C ASN A 460 -41.61 7.84 -5.28
N VAL A 461 -40.72 6.86 -5.09
CA VAL A 461 -40.35 5.89 -6.13
C VAL A 461 -41.56 5.03 -6.52
N LEU A 462 -42.38 4.58 -5.57
CA LEU A 462 -43.63 3.86 -5.87
C LEU A 462 -44.66 4.72 -6.63
N ARG A 463 -44.67 6.05 -6.44
CA ARG A 463 -45.50 6.96 -7.24
C ARG A 463 -45.05 7.01 -8.70
N SER A 464 -43.77 7.28 -8.93
CA SER A 464 -43.18 7.30 -10.26
C SER A 464 -43.38 5.96 -10.99
N LEU A 465 -43.26 4.84 -10.26
CA LEU A 465 -43.52 3.50 -10.80
C LEU A 465 -44.93 3.37 -11.41
N VAL A 466 -45.96 3.90 -10.74
CA VAL A 466 -47.33 3.86 -11.26
C VAL A 466 -47.50 4.83 -12.43
N ASP A 467 -46.97 6.05 -12.35
CA ASP A 467 -47.11 7.04 -13.44
C ASP A 467 -46.43 6.57 -14.75
N GLU A 468 -45.38 5.75 -14.68
CA GLU A 468 -44.78 5.10 -15.86
C GLU A 468 -45.58 3.90 -16.38
N THR A 469 -46.47 3.29 -15.60
CA THR A 469 -47.38 2.27 -16.13
C THR A 469 -48.38 2.90 -17.11
N ARG A 470 -48.48 2.33 -18.32
CA ARG A 470 -49.53 2.68 -19.31
C ARG A 470 -50.95 2.32 -18.87
N GLN A 471 -51.12 1.89 -17.61
CA GLN A 471 -52.37 1.45 -16.98
C GLN A 471 -52.73 2.30 -15.76
N SER A 472 -52.01 3.41 -15.49
CA SER A 472 -52.16 4.27 -14.31
C SER A 472 -53.51 4.99 -14.17
N SER A 473 -54.38 4.90 -15.19
CA SER A 473 -55.76 5.39 -15.20
C SER A 473 -56.82 4.27 -15.24
N ARG A 474 -56.40 3.00 -15.21
CA ARG A 474 -57.28 1.83 -15.37
C ARG A 474 -57.64 1.15 -14.06
N PHE A 475 -56.81 1.29 -13.03
CA PHE A 475 -56.94 0.64 -11.73
C PHE A 475 -56.74 1.66 -10.61
N GLN A 476 -57.27 1.38 -9.41
CA GLN A 476 -56.96 2.17 -8.22
C GLN A 476 -55.64 1.69 -7.62
N TRP A 477 -54.81 2.61 -7.13
CA TRP A 477 -53.48 2.33 -6.59
C TRP A 477 -53.28 2.98 -5.22
N VAL A 478 -52.75 2.21 -4.27
CA VAL A 478 -52.47 2.67 -2.89
C VAL A 478 -51.07 2.23 -2.47
N ILE A 479 -50.36 3.10 -1.74
CA ILE A 479 -49.10 2.74 -1.08
C ILE A 479 -49.43 2.48 0.40
N GLN A 480 -49.01 1.33 0.91
CA GLN A 480 -49.03 0.95 2.32
C GLN A 480 -47.60 1.02 2.87
N TYR A 481 -47.42 1.49 4.10
CA TYR A 481 -46.10 1.52 4.77
C TYR A 481 -46.25 1.40 6.28
N ARG A 482 -45.18 0.95 6.96
CA ARG A 482 -45.11 0.92 8.42
C ARG A 482 -44.34 2.12 8.97
N LEU A 483 -44.81 2.69 10.07
CA LEU A 483 -44.12 3.74 10.82
C LEU A 483 -44.55 3.67 12.29
N GLY A 484 -43.59 3.51 13.21
CA GLY A 484 -43.88 3.37 14.64
C GLY A 484 -44.73 2.14 14.98
N GLY A 485 -44.45 0.99 14.34
CA GLY A 485 -45.26 -0.24 14.44
C GLY A 485 -46.58 -0.21 13.66
N MET A 486 -47.20 0.96 13.53
CA MET A 486 -48.51 1.15 12.89
C MET A 486 -48.44 1.04 11.36
N THR A 487 -49.52 0.51 10.76
CA THR A 487 -49.72 0.50 9.31
C THR A 487 -50.39 1.79 8.86
N GLN A 488 -49.76 2.48 7.92
CA GLN A 488 -50.21 3.74 7.33
C GLN A 488 -50.32 3.61 5.81
N TYR A 489 -51.03 4.55 5.19
CA TYR A 489 -51.29 4.56 3.75
C TYR A 489 -51.03 5.94 3.14
N ALA A 490 -50.74 5.97 1.84
CA ALA A 490 -50.52 7.19 1.06
C ALA A 490 -51.15 7.10 -0.34
N SER A 491 -51.65 8.24 -0.82
CA SER A 491 -52.17 8.32 -2.18
C SER A 491 -51.02 8.33 -3.19
N VAL A 492 -51.19 7.51 -4.23
CA VAL A 492 -50.26 7.45 -5.37
C VAL A 492 -50.34 8.76 -6.15
N LYS A 493 -51.53 9.12 -6.63
CA LYS A 493 -51.76 10.39 -7.34
C LYS A 493 -52.21 11.51 -6.37
N PRO A 494 -52.07 12.80 -6.75
CA PRO A 494 -52.62 13.90 -5.98
C PRO A 494 -54.15 13.82 -5.94
N ILE A 495 -54.75 13.95 -4.75
CA ILE A 495 -56.20 13.99 -4.58
C ILE A 495 -56.63 15.45 -4.50
N THR A 496 -57.62 15.81 -5.30
CA THR A 496 -58.26 17.13 -5.27
C THR A 496 -59.18 17.23 -4.05
N HIS A 497 -58.90 18.20 -3.19
CA HIS A 497 -59.62 18.46 -1.96
C HIS A 497 -59.91 19.97 -1.81
N ARG A 498 -60.77 20.31 -0.85
CA ARG A 498 -61.08 21.72 -0.54
C ARG A 498 -59.96 22.27 0.33
N SER A 499 -59.34 23.38 -0.07
CA SER A 499 -58.19 23.94 0.65
C SER A 499 -58.56 24.78 1.89
N GLY A 500 -59.85 25.07 2.07
CA GLY A 500 -60.36 26.06 3.03
C GLY A 500 -60.06 27.52 2.66
N LYS A 501 -59.15 27.76 1.70
CA LYS A 501 -58.80 29.10 1.20
C LYS A 501 -59.77 29.52 0.09
N ARG A 502 -59.95 30.84 -0.07
CA ARG A 502 -60.72 31.45 -1.14
C ARG A 502 -59.85 32.38 -1.96
N ASP A 503 -60.21 32.57 -3.23
CA ASP A 503 -59.59 33.58 -4.11
C ASP A 503 -60.13 34.99 -3.79
N ALA A 504 -59.67 36.01 -4.52
CA ALA A 504 -60.06 37.40 -4.29
C ALA A 504 -61.56 37.63 -4.59
N GLU A 505 -62.12 36.79 -5.45
CA GLU A 505 -63.51 36.73 -5.88
C GLU A 505 -64.40 35.94 -4.89
N GLY A 506 -63.78 35.29 -3.89
CA GLY A 506 -64.46 34.57 -2.80
C GLY A 506 -64.85 33.13 -3.12
N ALA A 507 -64.47 32.57 -4.27
CA ALA A 507 -64.70 31.17 -4.62
C ALA A 507 -63.71 30.24 -3.89
N GLU A 508 -64.10 28.97 -3.67
CA GLU A 508 -63.32 28.01 -2.88
C GLU A 508 -62.16 27.43 -3.70
N ILE A 509 -60.92 27.74 -3.30
CA ILE A 509 -59.71 27.25 -3.98
C ILE A 509 -59.62 25.73 -3.76
N LYS A 510 -59.63 24.98 -4.87
CA LYS A 510 -59.38 23.54 -4.87
C LYS A 510 -57.87 23.30 -4.83
N SER A 511 -57.38 22.63 -3.79
CA SER A 511 -56.00 22.15 -3.72
C SER A 511 -55.91 20.74 -4.27
N ALA A 512 -54.83 20.45 -5.00
CA ALA A 512 -54.44 19.09 -5.35
C ALA A 512 -53.16 18.75 -4.58
N GLY A 513 -53.13 17.61 -3.88
CA GLY A 513 -51.97 17.18 -3.13
C GLY A 513 -52.05 15.70 -2.78
N HIS A 514 -50.91 15.05 -2.54
CA HIS A 514 -50.91 13.68 -2.05
C HIS A 514 -51.37 13.64 -0.60
N MET A 515 -52.25 12.71 -0.25
CA MET A 515 -52.72 12.52 1.11
C MET A 515 -52.03 11.31 1.77
N ARG A 516 -51.97 11.33 3.09
CA ARG A 516 -51.58 10.20 3.94
C ARG A 516 -52.69 9.98 4.97
N TRP A 517 -52.90 8.73 5.38
CA TRP A 517 -53.84 8.39 6.44
C TRP A 517 -53.32 7.25 7.29
N LEU A 518 -53.55 7.37 8.59
CA LEU A 518 -53.51 6.26 9.53
C LEU A 518 -54.79 5.43 9.36
N ARG A 519 -54.73 4.16 9.76
CA ARG A 519 -55.91 3.33 9.98
C ARG A 519 -55.86 2.84 11.42
N ASP A 520 -56.73 3.38 12.26
CA ASP A 520 -57.12 2.69 13.49
C ASP A 520 -57.83 1.40 13.04
N ILE A 521 -57.24 0.25 13.37
CA ILE A 521 -57.79 -1.07 13.13
C ILE A 521 -58.32 -1.54 14.47
N SER A 522 -59.56 -2.06 14.51
CA SER A 522 -60.13 -2.59 15.76
C SER A 522 -59.49 -3.95 16.09
N ASP A 523 -59.37 -4.29 17.38
CA ASP A 523 -58.75 -5.56 17.78
C ASP A 523 -59.47 -6.79 17.20
N GLU A 524 -60.78 -6.68 16.94
CA GLU A 524 -61.59 -7.70 16.25
C GLU A 524 -61.16 -7.92 14.78
N ASP A 525 -60.73 -6.88 14.07
CA ASP A 525 -60.16 -7.00 12.72
C ASP A 525 -58.79 -7.67 12.76
N ILE A 526 -57.96 -7.34 13.76
CA ILE A 526 -56.61 -7.91 13.93
C ILE A 526 -56.69 -9.42 14.17
N ALA A 527 -57.59 -9.86 15.05
CA ALA A 527 -57.85 -11.28 15.31
C ALA A 527 -58.29 -12.04 14.05
N ARG A 528 -59.11 -11.41 13.18
CA ARG A 528 -59.53 -12.03 11.90
C ARG A 528 -58.38 -12.15 10.90
N PHE A 529 -57.49 -11.17 10.83
CA PHE A 529 -56.30 -11.24 9.97
C PHE A 529 -55.26 -12.27 10.46
N ALA A 530 -55.18 -12.54 11.77
CA ALA A 530 -54.35 -13.62 12.30
C ALA A 530 -54.84 -15.01 11.82
N ASN A 531 -56.12 -15.32 12.01
CA ASN A 531 -56.71 -16.60 11.60
C ASN A 531 -56.60 -16.84 10.08
N LEU A 532 -56.73 -15.77 9.28
CA LEU A 532 -56.57 -15.86 7.82
C LEU A 532 -55.12 -16.16 7.39
N ARG A 533 -54.13 -15.77 8.22
CA ARG A 533 -52.71 -16.03 7.97
C ARG A 533 -52.35 -17.49 8.25
N GLU A 534 -52.90 -18.09 9.32
CA GLU A 534 -52.72 -19.52 9.60
C GLU A 534 -53.32 -20.40 8.49
N SER A 535 -54.52 -20.05 8.03
CA SER A 535 -55.19 -20.76 6.92
C SER A 535 -54.47 -20.64 5.55
N LEU A 536 -53.49 -19.74 5.41
CA LEU A 536 -52.64 -19.61 4.22
C LEU A 536 -51.30 -20.35 4.34
N SER A 537 -51.00 -20.93 5.50
CA SER A 537 -49.83 -21.81 5.71
C SER A 537 -50.11 -23.28 5.37
N SER A 538 -51.37 -23.66 5.14
CA SER A 538 -51.80 -25.05 4.90
C SER A 538 -52.55 -25.21 3.57
N VAL A 539 -51.83 -25.05 2.44
CA VAL A 539 -52.36 -25.34 1.09
C VAL A 539 -51.33 -26.12 0.25
N ASP A 540 -50.93 -27.28 0.76
CA ASP A 540 -50.88 -28.48 -0.07
C ASP A 540 -52.24 -29.20 0.10
N ASP A 541 -52.72 -29.85 -0.96
CA ASP A 541 -54.05 -30.50 -1.09
C ASP A 541 -55.30 -29.65 -0.79
N LEU A 542 -56.03 -29.24 -1.84
CA LEU A 542 -57.31 -29.86 -2.20
C LEU A 542 -57.87 -29.35 -3.55
N GLY A 543 -58.84 -30.11 -4.09
CA GLY A 543 -59.40 -29.92 -5.44
C GLY A 543 -60.51 -28.85 -5.56
N PRO A 544 -61.09 -28.67 -6.77
CA PRO A 544 -62.07 -27.62 -7.05
C PRO A 544 -63.44 -27.89 -6.42
N LEU A 545 -64.12 -26.83 -5.99
CA LEU A 545 -65.52 -26.86 -5.57
C LEU A 545 -66.37 -25.86 -6.38
N GLU A 546 -67.65 -26.20 -6.58
CA GLU A 546 -68.53 -25.55 -7.55
C GLU A 546 -69.32 -24.35 -6.98
N SER A 547 -70.02 -23.65 -7.88
CA SER A 547 -70.76 -22.42 -7.62
C SER A 547 -72.11 -22.63 -6.93
N THR A 548 -72.55 -21.63 -6.16
CA THR A 548 -73.97 -21.36 -5.88
C THR A 548 -74.26 -19.87 -5.97
N THR A 549 -75.53 -19.50 -6.19
CA THR A 549 -75.96 -18.16 -6.62
C THR A 549 -77.10 -17.58 -5.77
N SER A 550 -77.09 -16.27 -5.54
CA SER A 550 -78.26 -15.39 -5.33
C SER A 550 -77.78 -13.94 -5.08
N THR A 551 -77.89 -13.02 -6.04
CA THR A 551 -79.06 -12.13 -6.29
C THR A 551 -79.44 -11.24 -5.10
N GLY A 552 -78.99 -9.98 -5.12
CA GLY A 552 -79.42 -8.94 -4.17
C GLY A 552 -78.61 -7.64 -4.28
N GLU A 553 -78.91 -6.79 -5.27
CA GLU A 553 -78.43 -5.40 -5.24
C GLU A 553 -79.09 -4.64 -4.09
N PRO A 554 -78.32 -3.77 -3.41
CA PRO A 554 -78.71 -2.37 -3.47
C PRO A 554 -77.57 -1.46 -3.94
N THR A 555 -77.90 -0.53 -4.83
CA THR A 555 -77.04 0.61 -5.18
C THR A 555 -76.86 1.55 -3.99
N PHE A 556 -75.68 2.16 -3.84
CA PHE A 556 -75.54 3.37 -3.03
C PHE A 556 -74.59 4.40 -3.65
N SER A 557 -74.77 5.66 -3.26
CA SER A 557 -74.25 6.83 -3.97
C SER A 557 -73.04 7.47 -3.31
N LEU A 558 -72.19 8.09 -4.14
CA LEU A 558 -71.07 8.92 -3.71
C LEU A 558 -71.59 10.21 -3.04
N THR A 559 -71.78 10.19 -1.72
CA THR A 559 -72.25 11.35 -0.95
C THR A 559 -71.10 12.16 -0.35
N SER A 560 -71.28 13.48 -0.28
CA SER A 560 -70.19 14.45 -0.15
C SER A 560 -69.83 14.80 1.30
N ALA A 561 -69.24 13.83 2.01
CA ALA A 561 -68.53 14.08 3.29
C ALA A 561 -67.24 13.24 3.38
N GLY A 562 -66.19 13.81 3.99
CA GLY A 562 -64.85 13.20 3.99
C GLY A 562 -64.69 12.03 4.97
N LYS A 563 -64.88 10.79 4.49
CA LYS A 563 -64.32 9.58 5.10
C LYS A 563 -63.90 8.59 4.00
N PHE A 564 -62.59 8.36 3.83
CA PHE A 564 -62.07 7.31 2.95
C PHE A 564 -62.16 5.94 3.66
N GLY A 565 -63.35 5.37 3.72
CA GLY A 565 -63.55 3.99 4.17
C GLY A 565 -63.06 3.01 3.11
N ILE A 566 -61.85 2.46 3.28
CA ILE A 566 -61.37 1.34 2.46
C ILE A 566 -62.14 0.09 2.89
N ASN A 567 -63.04 -0.37 2.02
CA ASN A 567 -63.87 -1.55 2.24
C ASN A 567 -62.98 -2.81 2.33
N PRO A 568 -63.12 -3.69 3.35
CA PRO A 568 -62.29 -4.91 3.47
C PRO A 568 -62.34 -5.88 2.27
N TYR A 569 -63.32 -5.73 1.37
CA TYR A 569 -63.51 -6.57 0.18
C TYR A 569 -62.87 -6.03 -1.12
N SER A 570 -61.98 -5.03 -1.04
CA SER A 570 -61.21 -4.56 -2.21
C SER A 570 -60.03 -5.49 -2.50
N ASN A 571 -59.92 -5.98 -3.74
CA ASN A 571 -58.95 -6.98 -4.18
C ASN A 571 -57.57 -6.36 -4.45
N PHE A 572 -56.96 -5.78 -3.42
CA PHE A 572 -55.65 -5.13 -3.52
C PHE A 572 -54.52 -6.16 -3.62
N VAL A 573 -54.06 -6.44 -4.83
CA VAL A 573 -52.92 -7.33 -5.10
C VAL A 573 -51.61 -6.55 -4.90
N PHE A 574 -50.61 -7.17 -4.25
CA PHE A 574 -49.27 -6.61 -4.13
C PHE A 574 -48.59 -6.50 -5.50
N PHE A 575 -47.98 -5.35 -5.80
CA PHE A 575 -47.30 -5.11 -7.07
C PHE A 575 -45.78 -4.97 -6.93
N ALA A 576 -45.32 -4.11 -6.02
CA ALA A 576 -43.89 -3.84 -5.82
C ALA A 576 -43.62 -3.23 -4.45
N GLY A 577 -42.44 -3.50 -3.87
CA GLY A 577 -42.02 -2.96 -2.59
C GLY A 577 -41.20 -3.95 -1.75
N ASP A 578 -41.27 -3.79 -0.43
CA ASP A 578 -40.71 -4.70 0.58
C ASP A 578 -41.69 -4.91 1.75
N SER A 579 -41.25 -5.61 2.81
CA SER A 579 -42.07 -5.94 3.99
C SER A 579 -42.68 -4.74 4.71
N ASP A 580 -42.07 -3.55 4.55
CA ASP A 580 -42.35 -2.37 5.34
C ASP A 580 -42.96 -1.25 4.50
N THR A 581 -42.90 -1.36 3.16
CA THR A 581 -43.52 -0.39 2.23
C THR A 581 -43.85 -1.09 0.90
N GLY A 582 -45.14 -1.21 0.59
CA GLY A 582 -45.65 -1.89 -0.59
C GLY A 582 -46.64 -1.03 -1.39
N LEU A 583 -46.61 -1.19 -2.70
CA LEU A 583 -47.59 -0.66 -3.64
C LEU A 583 -48.58 -1.76 -4.01
N PHE A 584 -49.86 -1.43 -3.94
CA PHE A 584 -50.97 -2.33 -4.21
C PHE A 584 -51.93 -1.73 -5.24
N TRP A 585 -52.58 -2.60 -6.02
CA TRP A 585 -53.55 -2.22 -7.06
C TRP A 585 -54.83 -3.05 -6.98
N ASP A 586 -55.96 -2.40 -7.24
CA ASP A 586 -57.30 -2.99 -7.14
C ASP A 586 -57.62 -3.83 -8.37
N PHE A 587 -57.78 -5.15 -8.18
CA PHE A 587 -57.99 -6.14 -9.23
C PHE A 587 -59.46 -6.61 -9.27
N ASP A 588 -60.25 -6.07 -10.21
CA ASP A 588 -61.64 -6.51 -10.43
C ASP A 588 -61.70 -7.89 -11.14
N PRO A 589 -62.08 -8.99 -10.45
CA PRO A 589 -62.11 -10.33 -11.03
C PRO A 589 -63.28 -10.54 -12.00
N HIS A 590 -64.29 -9.64 -11.98
CA HIS A 590 -65.47 -9.72 -12.84
C HIS A 590 -65.26 -8.97 -14.17
N SER A 591 -64.13 -8.29 -14.35
CA SER A 591 -63.76 -7.57 -15.57
C SER A 591 -63.35 -8.53 -16.71
N SER A 592 -64.32 -9.25 -17.28
CA SER A 592 -64.16 -10.34 -18.26
C SER A 592 -63.60 -9.95 -19.66
N ASN A 593 -62.91 -8.82 -19.77
CA ASN A 593 -62.31 -8.26 -20.99
C ASN A 593 -60.84 -7.81 -20.79
N ILE A 594 -60.12 -8.38 -19.81
CA ILE A 594 -58.74 -7.97 -19.48
C ILE A 594 -57.74 -9.14 -19.52
N ILE A 595 -57.57 -9.77 -20.69
CA ILE A 595 -56.26 -10.37 -21.05
C ILE A 595 -55.34 -9.23 -21.54
N GLY A 596 -55.06 -8.30 -20.63
CA GLY A 596 -53.94 -7.36 -20.78
C GLY A 596 -52.67 -8.05 -20.27
N PRO A 597 -51.48 -7.73 -20.82
CA PRO A 597 -50.24 -8.23 -20.23
C PRO A 597 -50.12 -7.74 -18.79
N VAL A 598 -49.80 -8.68 -17.88
CA VAL A 598 -49.36 -8.38 -16.51
C VAL A 598 -48.25 -7.32 -16.60
N PRO A 599 -48.26 -6.25 -15.77
CA PRO A 599 -47.26 -5.21 -15.90
C PRO A 599 -45.85 -5.80 -15.71
N SER A 600 -44.92 -5.47 -16.61
CA SER A 600 -43.57 -6.04 -16.62
C SER A 600 -42.80 -5.76 -15.33
N SER A 601 -41.91 -6.68 -14.93
CA SER A 601 -41.14 -6.60 -13.66
C SER A 601 -40.65 -5.18 -13.34
N PRO A 602 -40.84 -4.70 -12.08
CA PRO A 602 -40.42 -3.35 -11.68
C PRO A 602 -38.92 -3.10 -11.83
N ASP A 603 -38.09 -4.14 -11.93
CA ASP A 603 -36.66 -4.03 -12.19
C ASP A 603 -36.33 -3.27 -13.49
N HIS A 604 -37.23 -3.25 -14.48
CA HIS A 604 -37.00 -2.51 -15.73
C HIS A 604 -37.24 -0.99 -15.61
N LEU A 605 -37.97 -0.51 -14.59
CA LEU A 605 -38.51 0.86 -14.59
C LEU A 605 -37.56 1.89 -13.97
N ILE A 606 -36.74 1.53 -12.97
CA ILE A 606 -35.76 2.47 -12.38
C ILE A 606 -34.65 2.88 -13.38
N THR A 607 -34.45 2.08 -14.44
CA THR A 607 -33.27 2.11 -15.33
C THR A 607 -33.13 3.36 -16.24
N ARG A 608 -34.04 4.33 -16.18
CA ARG A 608 -33.91 5.60 -16.92
C ARG A 608 -32.80 6.48 -16.34
N SER A 609 -31.70 6.58 -17.08
CA SER A 609 -30.51 7.39 -16.76
C SER A 609 -30.87 8.86 -16.49
N GLY A 610 -30.90 9.19 -15.21
CA GLY A 610 -31.37 10.47 -14.66
C GLY A 610 -31.99 10.29 -13.27
N SER A 611 -32.73 9.20 -13.06
CA SER A 611 -33.42 8.85 -11.80
C SER A 611 -32.48 8.82 -10.58
N PHE A 612 -31.36 8.09 -10.68
CA PHE A 612 -30.43 7.88 -9.57
C PHE A 612 -29.85 9.18 -9.01
N LYS A 613 -29.43 10.10 -9.90
CA LYS A 613 -28.92 11.42 -9.51
C LYS A 613 -29.99 12.28 -8.84
N GLU A 614 -31.23 12.20 -9.32
CA GLU A 614 -32.36 12.89 -8.71
C GLU A 614 -32.66 12.34 -7.31
N ILE A 615 -32.69 11.01 -7.14
CA ILE A 615 -32.89 10.32 -5.85
C ILE A 615 -31.81 10.74 -4.82
N ILE A 616 -30.53 10.83 -5.23
CA ILE A 616 -29.46 11.34 -4.36
C ILE A 616 -29.67 12.82 -4.04
N SER A 617 -29.90 13.68 -5.04
CA SER A 617 -30.03 15.14 -4.83
C SER A 617 -31.24 15.55 -3.98
N ARG A 618 -32.29 14.71 -3.94
CA ARG A 618 -33.47 14.88 -3.08
C ARG A 618 -33.28 14.32 -1.66
N GLY A 619 -32.10 13.78 -1.33
CA GLY A 619 -31.80 13.19 -0.02
C GLY A 619 -32.58 11.90 0.26
N TRP A 620 -33.02 11.17 -0.77
CA TRP A 620 -33.93 10.04 -0.61
C TRP A 620 -33.24 8.72 -0.23
N ILE A 621 -31.91 8.63 -0.33
CA ILE A 621 -31.12 7.47 0.13
C ILE A 621 -30.84 7.58 1.64
N SER A 622 -31.05 6.48 2.39
CA SER A 622 -30.62 6.36 3.77
C SER A 622 -29.17 5.86 3.82
N PRO A 623 -28.19 6.64 4.35
CA PRO A 623 -26.77 6.28 4.27
C PRO A 623 -26.44 4.90 4.89
N GLY A 624 -26.98 4.62 6.07
CA GLY A 624 -26.77 3.33 6.75
C GLY A 624 -27.36 2.14 5.98
N ARG A 625 -28.60 2.25 5.48
CA ARG A 625 -29.23 1.18 4.67
C ARG A 625 -28.51 0.96 3.35
N CYS A 626 -28.03 2.02 2.73
CA CYS A 626 -27.22 1.95 1.51
C CYS A 626 -25.88 1.21 1.76
N LEU A 627 -25.20 1.50 2.87
CA LEU A 627 -23.97 0.80 3.27
C LEU A 627 -24.21 -0.68 3.59
N VAL A 628 -25.34 -1.02 4.22
CA VAL A 628 -25.76 -2.44 4.39
C VAL A 628 -25.94 -3.12 3.03
N GLN A 629 -26.67 -2.52 2.09
CA GLN A 629 -26.87 -3.10 0.75
C GLN A 629 -25.55 -3.22 -0.05
N LEU A 630 -24.61 -2.27 0.11
CA LEU A 630 -23.27 -2.36 -0.48
C LEU A 630 -22.42 -3.47 0.15
N ALA A 631 -22.53 -3.70 1.46
CA ALA A 631 -21.86 -4.82 2.13
C ALA A 631 -22.45 -6.18 1.69
N GLU A 632 -23.78 -6.32 1.74
CA GLU A 632 -24.50 -7.51 1.24
C GLU A 632 -24.21 -7.79 -0.24
N TYR A 633 -23.92 -6.76 -1.05
CA TYR A 633 -23.54 -6.94 -2.45
C TYR A 633 -22.17 -7.60 -2.62
N VAL A 634 -21.19 -7.18 -1.82
CA VAL A 634 -19.80 -7.68 -1.86
C VAL A 634 -19.69 -9.05 -1.20
N ASP A 635 -20.50 -9.32 -0.18
CA ASP A 635 -20.40 -10.52 0.66
C ASP A 635 -21.07 -11.78 0.08
N LYS A 636 -21.68 -11.70 -1.11
CA LYS A 636 -22.31 -12.87 -1.75
C LYS A 636 -21.22 -13.89 -2.17
N PRO A 637 -21.41 -15.20 -1.96
CA PRO A 637 -20.38 -16.22 -2.22
C PRO A 637 -19.77 -16.16 -3.63
N LEU A 638 -20.58 -15.90 -4.66
CA LEU A 638 -20.16 -15.73 -6.06
C LEU A 638 -19.20 -14.54 -6.30
N ARG A 639 -19.01 -13.66 -5.33
CA ARG A 639 -18.17 -12.46 -5.39
C ARG A 639 -17.02 -12.47 -4.39
N THR A 640 -16.69 -13.64 -3.82
CA THR A 640 -15.55 -13.82 -2.91
C THR A 640 -14.25 -13.26 -3.50
N SER A 641 -13.98 -13.48 -4.79
CA SER A 641 -12.83 -12.91 -5.51
C SER A 641 -12.87 -11.37 -5.56
N MET A 642 -14.02 -10.75 -5.83
CA MET A 642 -14.18 -9.29 -5.71
C MET A 642 -13.95 -8.80 -4.28
N LYS A 643 -14.50 -9.47 -3.26
CA LYS A 643 -14.28 -9.14 -1.84
C LYS A 643 -12.79 -9.17 -1.47
N VAL A 644 -12.06 -10.21 -1.91
CA VAL A 644 -10.60 -10.34 -1.71
C VAL A 644 -9.86 -9.21 -2.44
N SER A 645 -10.18 -8.94 -3.71
CA SER A 645 -9.58 -7.83 -4.48
C SER A 645 -9.83 -6.45 -3.86
N LEU A 646 -11.03 -6.15 -3.38
CA LEU A 646 -11.34 -4.88 -2.72
C LEU A 646 -10.55 -4.71 -1.41
N ARG A 647 -10.36 -5.79 -0.64
CA ARG A 647 -9.51 -5.81 0.55
C ARG A 647 -8.03 -5.68 0.21
N ALA A 648 -7.59 -6.24 -0.92
CA ALA A 648 -6.24 -6.07 -1.44
C ALA A 648 -5.97 -4.61 -1.83
N LEU A 649 -6.90 -3.95 -2.53
CA LEU A 649 -6.82 -2.51 -2.84
C LEU A 649 -6.82 -1.64 -1.57
N ALA A 650 -7.66 -1.94 -0.58
CA ALA A 650 -7.65 -1.24 0.71
C ALA A 650 -6.34 -1.44 1.49
N THR A 651 -5.73 -2.62 1.41
CA THR A 651 -4.43 -2.93 2.01
C THR A 651 -3.31 -2.15 1.29
N LEU A 652 -3.28 -2.21 -0.05
CA LEU A 652 -2.37 -1.43 -0.89
C LEU A 652 -2.45 0.08 -0.62
N SER A 653 -3.67 0.62 -0.45
CA SER A 653 -3.86 2.03 -0.10
C SER A 653 -3.24 2.41 1.26
N ARG A 654 -3.33 1.54 2.27
CA ARG A 654 -2.63 1.76 3.56
C ARG A 654 -1.12 1.68 3.40
N VAL A 655 -0.62 0.69 2.65
CA VAL A 655 0.82 0.50 2.42
C VAL A 655 1.42 1.68 1.65
N TYR A 656 0.89 2.01 0.47
CA TYR A 656 1.43 3.09 -0.37
C TYR A 656 1.29 4.49 0.25
N LYS A 657 0.43 4.69 1.26
CA LYS A 657 0.42 5.93 2.05
C LYS A 657 1.74 6.17 2.81
N LEU A 658 2.48 5.13 3.15
CA LEU A 658 3.78 5.19 3.84
C LEU A 658 4.98 5.14 2.87
N LEU A 659 4.71 4.99 1.56
CA LEU A 659 5.72 4.87 0.51
C LEU A 659 5.57 6.07 -0.46
N PRO A 660 5.92 7.29 -0.03
CA PRO A 660 5.74 8.49 -0.85
C PRO A 660 6.46 8.35 -2.19
N GLU A 661 5.77 8.80 -3.25
CA GLU A 661 6.21 8.73 -4.65
C GLU A 661 6.48 7.33 -5.20
N ALA A 662 6.23 6.26 -4.43
CA ALA A 662 6.38 4.89 -4.91
C ALA A 662 5.36 4.57 -6.02
N THR A 663 5.88 4.00 -7.11
CA THR A 663 5.10 3.62 -8.29
C THR A 663 4.91 2.12 -8.39
N ILE A 664 3.87 1.70 -9.10
CA ILE A 664 3.50 0.30 -9.35
C ILE A 664 3.74 -0.02 -10.83
N SER A 665 4.28 -1.20 -11.12
CA SER A 665 4.42 -1.72 -12.48
C SER A 665 3.04 -2.09 -13.05
N LEU A 666 2.61 -1.44 -14.15
CA LEU A 666 1.32 -1.71 -14.80
C LEU A 666 1.17 -3.18 -15.27
N GLY A 667 2.29 -3.91 -15.40
CA GLY A 667 2.30 -5.35 -15.68
C GLY A 667 1.41 -6.17 -14.74
N ILE A 668 1.24 -5.72 -13.49
CA ILE A 668 0.43 -6.39 -12.46
C ILE A 668 -1.03 -6.62 -12.89
N SER A 669 -1.53 -5.78 -13.79
CA SER A 669 -2.88 -5.86 -14.37
C SER A 669 -3.12 -7.10 -15.24
N SER A 670 -2.06 -7.85 -15.58
CA SER A 670 -2.11 -9.13 -16.30
C SER A 670 -2.54 -10.30 -15.40
N SER A 671 -2.36 -10.15 -14.08
CA SER A 671 -2.59 -11.19 -13.07
C SER A 671 -3.84 -10.88 -12.22
N SER A 672 -4.46 -11.91 -11.65
CA SER A 672 -5.63 -11.72 -10.77
C SER A 672 -5.21 -11.22 -9.38
N LEU A 673 -5.71 -10.06 -8.93
CA LEU A 673 -5.34 -9.50 -7.63
C LEU A 673 -5.77 -10.40 -6.45
N TYR A 674 -6.89 -11.11 -6.60
CA TYR A 674 -7.40 -12.03 -5.59
C TYR A 674 -6.65 -13.37 -5.47
N SER A 675 -5.75 -13.71 -6.40
CA SER A 675 -4.94 -14.94 -6.30
C SER A 675 -3.54 -14.72 -5.73
N MET A 676 -3.13 -13.46 -5.53
CA MET A 676 -1.80 -13.12 -5.01
C MET A 676 -1.55 -13.74 -3.63
N PRO A 677 -0.39 -14.38 -3.34
CA PRO A 677 -0.17 -15.10 -2.09
C PRO A 677 -0.38 -14.23 -0.84
N TRP A 678 0.07 -12.98 -0.86
CA TRP A 678 -0.13 -12.02 0.23
C TRP A 678 -1.59 -11.61 0.47
N ALA A 679 -2.45 -11.74 -0.54
CA ALA A 679 -3.89 -11.48 -0.49
C ALA A 679 -4.73 -12.74 -0.15
N GLN A 680 -4.10 -13.91 -0.03
CA GLN A 680 -4.76 -15.11 0.47
C GLN A 680 -4.87 -15.04 2.01
N GLN A 681 -5.91 -15.67 2.55
CA GLN A 681 -6.05 -15.90 3.99
C GLN A 681 -5.87 -17.39 4.29
N PRO A 682 -5.23 -17.76 5.42
CA PRO A 682 -5.43 -19.10 5.97
C PRO A 682 -6.92 -19.29 6.32
N PRO A 683 -7.46 -20.52 6.21
CA PRO A 683 -8.86 -20.80 6.49
C PRO A 683 -9.15 -20.66 7.99
N ALA A 684 -9.56 -19.45 8.40
CA ALA A 684 -10.07 -19.20 9.74
C ALA A 684 -11.49 -19.77 9.88
N GLY A 685 -11.67 -20.73 10.78
CA GLY A 685 -12.96 -21.38 11.03
C GLY A 685 -14.03 -20.41 11.56
N ASN A 686 -15.29 -20.78 11.33
CA ASN A 686 -16.55 -20.11 11.70
C ASN A 686 -16.43 -18.97 12.72
N GLN A 687 -16.39 -17.73 12.22
CA GLN A 687 -16.62 -16.53 13.03
C GLN A 687 -17.46 -15.51 12.24
N ASN A 688 -18.27 -14.75 13.00
CA ASN A 688 -19.29 -13.82 12.52
C ASN A 688 -18.83 -12.86 11.41
N PRO A 689 -19.75 -12.36 10.56
CA PRO A 689 -19.43 -11.38 9.51
C PRO A 689 -18.73 -10.14 10.08
N ARG A 690 -17.41 -10.09 9.89
CA ARG A 690 -16.56 -8.99 10.35
C ARG A 690 -16.71 -7.77 9.42
N PRO A 691 -16.62 -6.53 9.94
CA PRO A 691 -16.64 -5.32 9.12
C PRO A 691 -15.51 -5.31 8.08
N PHE A 692 -15.68 -4.51 7.02
CA PHE A 692 -14.75 -4.45 5.91
C PHE A 692 -13.36 -4.05 6.41
N SER A 693 -12.36 -4.88 6.10
CA SER A 693 -11.04 -4.86 6.76
C SER A 693 -9.93 -5.18 5.78
N ILE A 694 -8.77 -4.54 5.97
CA ILE A 694 -7.53 -4.94 5.29
C ILE A 694 -7.13 -6.39 5.61
N PHE A 695 -6.07 -6.89 4.98
CA PHE A 695 -5.42 -8.13 5.42
C PHE A 695 -4.64 -7.92 6.73
N PRO A 696 -4.39 -8.98 7.53
CA PRO A 696 -3.68 -8.85 8.80
C PRO A 696 -2.28 -8.22 8.60
N PRO A 697 -1.92 -7.16 9.34
CA PRO A 697 -0.63 -6.48 9.19
C PRO A 697 0.53 -7.39 9.63
N SER A 698 1.51 -7.60 8.76
CA SER A 698 2.83 -8.11 9.09
C SER A 698 3.86 -7.63 8.07
N TRP A 699 5.14 -7.48 8.43
CA TRP A 699 6.19 -7.07 7.49
C TRP A 699 6.31 -8.03 6.32
N GLN A 700 6.21 -9.34 6.54
CA GLN A 700 6.26 -10.35 5.47
C GLN A 700 5.16 -10.12 4.41
N ARG A 701 3.94 -9.77 4.86
CA ARG A 701 2.83 -9.43 3.96
C ARG A 701 3.05 -8.10 3.26
N THR A 702 3.55 -7.08 3.94
CA THR A 702 3.87 -5.78 3.30
C THR A 702 4.99 -5.92 2.27
N PHE A 703 6.07 -6.65 2.58
CA PHE A 703 7.18 -6.92 1.67
C PHE A 703 6.74 -7.73 0.45
N SER A 704 5.98 -8.83 0.61
CA SER A 704 5.41 -9.58 -0.52
C SER A 704 4.51 -8.69 -1.39
N CYS A 705 3.69 -7.84 -0.78
CA CYS A 705 2.83 -6.88 -1.49
C CYS A 705 3.64 -5.85 -2.30
N ILE A 706 4.65 -5.20 -1.69
CA ILE A 706 5.55 -4.24 -2.36
C ILE A 706 6.31 -4.93 -3.50
N MET A 707 6.88 -6.11 -3.25
CA MET A 707 7.68 -6.87 -4.20
C MET A 707 6.89 -7.25 -5.46
N THR A 708 5.64 -7.66 -5.30
CA THR A 708 4.71 -7.93 -6.39
C THR A 708 4.33 -6.67 -7.18
N MET A 709 4.18 -5.52 -6.51
CA MET A 709 3.87 -4.24 -7.18
C MET A 709 5.09 -3.62 -7.90
N GLU A 710 6.30 -3.81 -7.36
CA GLU A 710 7.56 -3.36 -7.96
C GLU A 710 7.93 -4.15 -9.21
N SER A 711 7.87 -5.49 -9.14
CA SER A 711 8.09 -6.38 -10.29
C SER A 711 6.96 -6.28 -11.31
N GLY A 712 5.71 -6.32 -10.85
CA GLY A 712 4.51 -6.36 -11.69
C GLY A 712 4.18 -7.75 -12.26
N SER A 713 4.83 -8.81 -11.79
CA SER A 713 4.60 -10.18 -12.25
C SER A 713 4.92 -11.24 -11.20
N LEU A 714 6.02 -11.08 -10.48
CA LEU A 714 6.48 -12.04 -9.48
C LEU A 714 5.66 -11.93 -8.20
N ALA A 715 5.27 -13.07 -7.63
CA ALA A 715 4.47 -13.10 -6.42
C ALA A 715 4.83 -14.34 -5.58
N PHE A 716 5.55 -14.11 -4.48
CA PHE A 716 6.03 -15.17 -3.61
C PHE A 716 5.16 -15.37 -2.36
N PRO A 717 5.16 -16.59 -1.78
CA PRO A 717 4.61 -16.86 -0.45
C PRO A 717 5.21 -15.94 0.64
N LEU A 718 4.61 -15.96 1.84
CA LEU A 718 5.01 -15.07 2.94
C LEU A 718 6.29 -15.54 3.63
N GLU A 719 6.54 -16.84 3.59
CA GLU A 719 7.70 -17.55 4.10
C GLU A 719 9.01 -17.01 3.47
N THR A 720 8.97 -16.65 2.20
CA THR A 720 10.07 -15.99 1.45
C THR A 720 10.52 -14.66 2.08
N PHE A 721 9.69 -14.04 2.93
CA PHE A 721 9.98 -12.76 3.56
C PHE A 721 10.22 -12.84 5.07
N GLU A 722 10.28 -14.05 5.65
CA GLU A 722 10.40 -14.25 7.11
C GLU A 722 11.61 -13.52 7.73
N LYS A 723 12.77 -13.57 7.09
CA LYS A 723 14.02 -12.91 7.54
C LYS A 723 14.35 -11.61 6.79
N VAL A 724 13.45 -11.09 5.95
CA VAL A 724 13.74 -9.93 5.09
C VAL A 724 13.56 -8.64 5.88
N MET A 725 14.63 -7.84 6.01
CA MET A 725 14.62 -6.58 6.74
C MET A 725 14.47 -5.34 5.83
N ALA A 726 14.84 -5.47 4.56
CA ALA A 726 14.62 -4.45 3.54
C ALA A 726 14.59 -5.05 2.13
N ILE A 727 14.03 -4.33 1.16
CA ILE A 727 14.08 -4.65 -0.27
C ILE A 727 14.69 -3.48 -1.04
N SER A 728 15.72 -3.76 -1.85
CA SER A 728 16.26 -2.83 -2.84
C SER A 728 15.72 -3.17 -4.22
N ALA A 729 14.98 -2.24 -4.85
CA ALA A 729 14.39 -2.41 -6.17
C ALA A 729 14.56 -1.14 -7.01
N GLY A 730 15.49 -1.17 -7.97
CA GLY A 730 15.76 -0.05 -8.88
C GLY A 730 16.33 1.18 -8.17
N ASP A 731 15.48 2.19 -7.94
CA ASP A 731 15.76 3.49 -7.33
C ASP A 731 15.30 3.60 -5.85
N SER A 732 14.73 2.52 -5.32
CA SER A 732 13.95 2.54 -4.08
C SER A 732 14.41 1.48 -3.10
N LEU A 733 14.65 1.91 -1.85
CA LEU A 733 14.83 1.06 -0.68
C LEU A 733 13.55 1.06 0.14
N TYR A 734 12.99 -0.13 0.37
CA TYR A 734 11.82 -0.38 1.20
C TYR A 734 12.29 -1.04 2.49
N ILE A 735 12.20 -0.35 3.62
CA ILE A 735 12.88 -0.73 4.87
C ILE A 735 11.86 -0.88 6.00
N ALA A 736 11.95 -1.96 6.79
CA ALA A 736 11.09 -2.12 7.97
C ALA A 736 11.39 -1.03 9.01
N ALA A 737 10.35 -0.37 9.53
CA ALA A 737 10.49 0.83 10.36
C ALA A 737 11.45 0.73 11.57
N PRO A 738 11.61 -0.43 12.28
CA PRO A 738 12.57 -0.55 13.39
C PRO A 738 14.04 -0.32 13.04
N LEU A 739 14.43 -0.30 11.76
CA LEU A 739 15.79 0.04 11.34
C LEU A 739 16.01 1.57 11.18
N LEU A 740 14.96 2.38 11.34
CA LEU A 740 14.93 3.82 11.07
C LEU A 740 14.45 4.68 12.25
N CYS A 741 14.03 4.07 13.36
CA CYS A 741 13.48 4.75 14.54
C CYS A 741 14.24 4.43 15.84
N ASP A 742 13.99 5.20 16.90
CA ASP A 742 14.47 4.89 18.24
C ASP A 742 13.79 3.62 18.79
N PRO A 743 14.46 2.73 19.56
CA PRO A 743 13.83 1.56 20.18
C PRO A 743 12.73 1.89 21.22
N ALA A 744 12.58 3.16 21.62
CA ALA A 744 11.47 3.65 22.42
C ALA A 744 10.21 3.96 21.59
N GLU A 745 10.33 4.00 20.25
CA GLU A 745 9.21 4.10 19.33
C GLU A 745 8.65 2.70 19.03
N THR A 746 7.34 2.56 18.98
CA THR A 746 6.66 1.28 18.68
C THR A 746 5.97 1.38 17.31
N PRO A 747 6.68 1.21 16.19
CA PRO A 747 6.08 1.24 14.86
C PRO A 747 5.09 0.08 14.66
N ASP A 748 4.19 0.22 13.70
CA ASP A 748 3.24 -0.83 13.33
C ASP A 748 4.00 -2.09 12.86
N LYS A 749 3.56 -3.31 13.21
CA LYS A 749 4.18 -4.58 12.75
C LYS A 749 4.09 -4.85 11.23
N SER A 750 3.57 -3.90 10.46
CA SER A 750 3.55 -3.89 8.99
C SER A 750 4.19 -2.65 8.39
N GLU A 751 4.78 -1.78 9.22
CA GLU A 751 5.27 -0.47 8.84
C GLU A 751 6.59 -0.57 8.09
N ILE A 752 6.60 -0.04 6.88
CA ILE A 752 7.73 0.00 5.96
C ILE A 752 7.78 1.40 5.38
N HIS A 753 8.95 2.01 5.37
CA HIS A 753 9.19 3.32 4.76
C HIS A 753 9.93 3.15 3.43
N ARG A 754 9.70 4.07 2.48
CA ARG A 754 10.51 4.19 1.26
C ARG A 754 11.60 5.25 1.45
N ILE A 755 12.83 4.90 1.12
CA ILE A 755 13.95 5.81 0.92
C ILE A 755 14.33 5.79 -0.57
N VAL A 756 14.56 6.98 -1.16
CA VAL A 756 15.12 7.10 -2.52
C VAL A 756 16.60 6.73 -2.45
N GLY A 757 16.99 5.63 -3.08
CA GLY A 757 18.29 5.01 -2.94
C GLY A 757 18.27 3.52 -3.30
N ASN A 758 19.45 2.91 -3.40
CA ASN A 758 19.62 1.49 -3.68
C ASN A 758 20.97 0.98 -3.11
N VAL A 759 21.12 -0.34 -3.00
CA VAL A 759 22.41 -1.00 -2.67
C VAL A 759 23.24 -1.38 -3.91
N GLY A 760 22.74 -1.09 -5.11
CA GLY A 760 23.27 -1.66 -6.36
C GLY A 760 22.85 -3.12 -6.54
N GLY A 761 23.60 -3.85 -7.37
CA GLY A 761 23.30 -5.24 -7.73
C GLY A 761 22.18 -5.40 -8.77
N SER A 762 21.98 -6.62 -9.24
CA SER A 762 21.05 -6.96 -10.32
C SER A 762 19.66 -7.36 -9.83
N GLY A 763 18.60 -6.85 -10.46
CA GLY A 763 17.22 -7.26 -10.19
C GLY A 763 16.65 -6.65 -8.90
N ILE A 764 16.02 -7.49 -8.08
CA ILE A 764 15.53 -7.14 -6.74
C ILE A 764 16.37 -7.87 -5.69
N ALA A 765 16.95 -7.12 -4.75
CA ALA A 765 17.69 -7.68 -3.61
C ALA A 765 16.82 -7.65 -2.34
N LEU A 766 16.59 -8.83 -1.75
CA LEU A 766 15.97 -9.01 -0.44
C LEU A 766 17.09 -9.03 0.60
N LEU A 767 17.21 -7.97 1.40
CA LEU A 767 18.27 -7.86 2.41
C LEU A 767 17.90 -8.71 3.63
N ILE A 768 18.79 -9.62 3.99
CA ILE A 768 18.66 -10.51 5.16
C ILE A 768 19.88 -10.32 6.08
N PRO A 769 19.72 -10.46 7.42
CA PRO A 769 20.87 -10.47 8.33
C PRO A 769 21.72 -11.73 8.12
N PRO A 770 22.97 -11.77 8.63
CA PRO A 770 23.80 -12.97 8.66
C PRO A 770 23.14 -14.12 9.41
N ALA A 771 23.56 -15.36 9.11
CA ALA A 771 23.11 -16.53 9.85
C ALA A 771 23.49 -16.47 11.35
N ASP A 772 24.73 -16.07 11.63
CA ASP A 772 25.32 -15.95 12.96
C ASP A 772 26.01 -14.56 13.06
N PRO A 773 25.39 -13.57 13.75
CA PRO A 773 25.98 -12.23 13.90
C PRO A 773 27.09 -12.22 14.97
N GLU A 774 28.32 -11.90 14.56
CA GLU A 774 29.50 -11.90 15.45
C GLU A 774 29.66 -10.59 16.23
N PHE A 775 30.06 -10.68 17.51
CA PHE A 775 30.61 -9.57 18.28
C PHE A 775 32.12 -9.73 18.43
N GLN A 776 32.85 -8.62 18.56
CA GLN A 776 34.28 -8.66 18.82
C GLN A 776 34.58 -9.29 20.19
N ASP A 777 35.26 -10.44 20.17
CA ASP A 777 35.82 -11.08 21.35
C ASP A 777 36.72 -10.11 22.14
N TYR A 778 36.70 -10.23 23.47
CA TYR A 778 37.59 -9.49 24.35
C TYR A 778 39.05 -9.91 24.10
N ASP A 779 39.86 -9.02 23.51
CA ASP A 779 41.31 -9.20 23.35
C ASP A 779 42.00 -9.32 24.72
N PRO A 780 42.48 -10.52 25.12
CA PRO A 780 43.07 -10.75 26.44
C PRO A 780 44.46 -10.12 26.59
N SER A 781 45.07 -9.64 25.50
CA SER A 781 46.31 -8.86 25.53
C SER A 781 46.05 -7.37 25.79
N SER A 782 44.81 -6.91 25.62
CA SER A 782 44.40 -5.55 25.97
C SER A 782 44.10 -5.44 27.47
N TRP A 783 45.10 -5.02 28.26
CA TRP A 783 44.97 -4.68 29.68
C TRP A 783 44.14 -3.39 29.92
N LYS A 784 42.90 -3.37 29.40
CA LYS A 784 41.89 -2.35 29.70
C LYS A 784 41.24 -2.75 31.03
N LEU A 785 41.46 -1.94 32.06
CA LEU A 785 40.67 -2.02 33.29
C LEU A 785 39.26 -1.53 32.99
N ILE A 786 38.26 -2.37 33.27
CA ILE A 786 36.84 -2.05 33.15
C ILE A 786 36.35 -1.71 34.56
N ASP A 787 35.84 -0.50 34.75
CA ASP A 787 35.72 0.15 36.07
C ASP A 787 34.26 0.22 36.59
N HIS A 788 33.28 -0.15 35.76
CA HIS A 788 31.82 -0.23 36.05
C HIS A 788 31.35 0.80 37.09
N LYS A 789 31.57 2.08 36.80
CA LYS A 789 31.47 3.15 37.81
C LYS A 789 30.06 3.30 38.38
N PRO A 790 29.90 3.68 39.66
CA PRO A 790 28.60 4.03 40.23
C PRO A 790 27.91 5.17 39.48
N PHE A 791 26.59 5.10 39.33
CA PHE A 791 25.81 6.09 38.59
C PHE A 791 25.78 7.47 39.27
N ASP A 792 26.23 8.50 38.55
CA ASP A 792 26.36 9.89 39.01
C ASP A 792 25.05 10.71 38.97
N GLY A 793 23.94 10.09 38.54
CA GLY A 793 22.65 10.75 38.36
C GLY A 793 22.48 11.52 37.05
N ARG A 794 23.45 11.47 36.13
CA ARG A 794 23.45 12.27 34.91
C ARG A 794 23.15 11.45 33.67
N LEU A 795 22.22 11.94 32.87
CA LEU A 795 21.84 11.38 31.57
C LEU A 795 22.68 12.04 30.47
N GLU A 796 23.96 11.68 30.41
CA GLU A 796 24.89 12.13 29.38
C GLU A 796 24.76 11.26 28.10
N ASN A 797 25.46 11.62 27.03
CA ASN A 797 25.58 10.80 25.82
C ASN A 797 27.04 10.39 25.66
N SER A 798 27.41 9.25 26.23
CA SER A 798 28.77 8.73 26.20
C SER A 798 29.10 8.14 24.83
N PHE A 799 28.08 7.68 24.10
CA PHE A 799 28.17 7.02 22.79
C PHE A 799 28.13 7.99 21.59
N VAL A 800 28.68 9.21 21.72
CA VAL A 800 28.75 10.19 20.62
C VAL A 800 29.51 9.66 19.40
N GLY A 801 30.53 8.83 19.63
CA GLY A 801 31.37 8.22 18.60
C GLY A 801 30.75 6.99 17.91
N THR A 802 29.56 6.56 18.32
CA THR A 802 28.91 5.34 17.83
C THR A 802 28.09 5.61 16.56
N SER A 803 28.25 4.72 15.58
CA SER A 803 27.60 4.74 14.27
C SER A 803 27.23 3.33 13.84
N LEU A 804 26.22 3.20 12.98
CA LEU A 804 25.81 1.93 12.35
C LEU A 804 26.16 1.99 10.87
N HIS A 805 26.85 0.96 10.38
CA HIS A 805 27.25 0.83 8.98
C HIS A 805 26.60 -0.41 8.36
N LEU A 806 26.15 -0.28 7.12
CA LEU A 806 25.58 -1.38 6.35
C LEU A 806 26.61 -1.90 5.35
N SER A 807 26.82 -3.21 5.33
CA SER A 807 27.77 -3.86 4.42
C SER A 807 27.27 -5.24 3.97
N PHE A 808 27.90 -5.82 2.94
CA PHE A 808 27.47 -7.09 2.34
C PHE A 808 28.60 -8.11 2.43
N THR A 809 28.27 -9.36 2.79
CA THR A 809 29.27 -10.45 2.87
C THR A 809 29.71 -10.96 1.50
N GLY A 810 28.96 -10.61 0.45
CA GLY A 810 29.07 -11.16 -0.89
C GLY A 810 28.23 -12.43 -1.11
N TYR A 811 27.63 -12.99 -0.05
CA TYR A 811 26.68 -14.10 -0.20
C TYR A 811 25.38 -13.62 -0.88
N THR A 812 25.03 -14.27 -1.99
CA THR A 812 23.76 -14.05 -2.70
C THR A 812 23.12 -15.37 -3.11
N MET A 813 21.85 -15.56 -2.77
CA MET A 813 21.08 -16.77 -3.09
C MET A 813 19.86 -16.39 -3.96
N PRO A 814 19.67 -17.00 -5.15
CA PRO A 814 18.46 -16.76 -5.93
C PRO A 814 17.21 -17.22 -5.17
N VAL A 815 16.11 -16.50 -5.33
CA VAL A 815 14.78 -17.03 -4.99
C VAL A 815 14.30 -17.86 -6.19
N ASP A 816 13.75 -19.06 -5.96
CA ASP A 816 13.15 -19.84 -7.06
C ASP A 816 11.88 -19.15 -7.57
N THR A 817 11.72 -19.10 -8.88
CA THR A 817 10.62 -18.40 -9.57
C THR A 817 9.73 -19.34 -10.38
N ASP A 818 9.87 -20.66 -10.19
CA ASP A 818 9.26 -21.76 -10.97
C ASP A 818 9.64 -21.81 -12.47
N ASP A 819 10.06 -20.68 -13.04
CA ASP A 819 10.42 -20.48 -14.45
C ASP A 819 11.79 -21.12 -14.81
N ARG A 820 11.82 -22.44 -14.89
CA ARG A 820 13.05 -23.23 -15.11
C ARG A 820 13.71 -22.92 -16.46
N GLY A 821 14.99 -22.55 -16.39
CA GLY A 821 15.91 -22.54 -17.54
C GLY A 821 16.29 -21.18 -18.10
N PHE A 822 15.77 -20.08 -17.54
CA PHE A 822 16.34 -18.74 -17.73
C PHE A 822 17.76 -18.64 -17.12
N ARG A 823 18.58 -17.70 -17.60
CA ARG A 823 19.98 -17.56 -17.15
C ARG A 823 20.19 -16.60 -15.98
N ASP A 824 19.39 -15.55 -15.89
CA ASP A 824 19.58 -14.46 -14.93
C ASP A 824 18.59 -14.57 -13.77
N LYS A 825 18.99 -14.03 -12.61
CA LYS A 825 18.18 -14.01 -11.39
C LYS A 825 17.40 -12.71 -11.35
N GLU A 826 16.06 -12.74 -11.41
CA GLU A 826 15.27 -11.51 -11.20
C GLU A 826 15.24 -11.08 -9.73
N VAL A 827 15.38 -12.03 -8.80
CA VAL A 827 15.34 -11.79 -7.34
C VAL A 827 16.37 -12.64 -6.63
N CYS A 828 17.05 -12.05 -5.63
CA CYS A 828 17.96 -12.76 -4.76
C CYS A 828 17.85 -12.29 -3.30
N TYR A 829 18.14 -13.18 -2.37
CA TYR A 829 18.57 -12.80 -1.03
C TYR A 829 20.00 -12.27 -1.11
N MET A 830 20.28 -11.20 -0.35
CA MET A 830 21.59 -10.60 -0.20
C MET A 830 21.91 -10.48 1.30
N GLU A 831 22.93 -11.20 1.76
CA GLU A 831 23.32 -11.20 3.16
C GLU A 831 24.03 -9.89 3.51
N THR A 832 23.49 -9.22 4.52
CA THR A 832 23.75 -7.81 4.81
C THR A 832 24.06 -7.65 6.31
N ARG A 833 25.32 -7.34 6.63
CA ARG A 833 25.77 -7.06 8.00
C ARG A 833 25.41 -5.62 8.38
N ILE A 834 24.87 -5.44 9.57
CA ILE A 834 24.69 -4.12 10.22
C ILE A 834 25.73 -4.04 11.34
N THR A 835 26.87 -3.41 11.07
CA THR A 835 27.97 -3.31 12.03
C THR A 835 27.84 -2.08 12.92
N VAL A 836 28.03 -2.27 14.23
CA VAL A 836 28.34 -1.18 15.16
C VAL A 836 29.79 -0.76 14.94
N HIS A 837 30.02 0.54 14.77
CA HIS A 837 31.35 1.14 14.87
C HIS A 837 31.36 2.23 15.94
N ASP A 838 32.32 2.18 16.87
CA ASP A 838 32.59 3.25 17.83
C ASP A 838 33.96 3.89 17.57
N GLN A 839 33.99 5.22 17.44
CA GLN A 839 35.19 6.00 17.12
C GLN A 839 35.91 5.48 15.86
N GLY A 840 35.13 4.93 14.91
CA GLY A 840 35.60 4.34 13.66
C GLY A 840 36.01 2.86 13.73
N LYS A 841 36.03 2.23 14.91
CA LYS A 841 36.38 0.81 15.08
C LYS A 841 35.13 -0.06 15.14
N GLU A 842 35.14 -1.17 14.39
CA GLU A 842 34.09 -2.20 14.40
C GLU A 842 33.98 -2.86 15.78
N VAL A 843 32.76 -3.10 16.24
CA VAL A 843 32.44 -3.67 17.58
C VAL A 843 31.64 -4.99 17.47
N GLY A 844 30.73 -5.10 16.51
CA GLY A 844 29.92 -6.31 16.29
C GLY A 844 28.70 -6.10 15.40
N ASP A 845 28.05 -7.20 15.03
CA ASP A 845 26.87 -7.26 14.15
C ASP A 845 25.55 -7.22 14.93
N LEU A 846 24.59 -6.44 14.42
CA LEU A 846 23.24 -6.36 14.95
C LEU A 846 22.23 -7.13 14.11
N ASP A 847 21.53 -8.09 14.73
CA ASP A 847 20.27 -8.62 14.21
C ASP A 847 19.09 -7.86 14.84
N ILE A 848 18.75 -6.74 14.23
CA ILE A 848 17.70 -5.84 14.73
C ILE A 848 16.33 -6.51 14.71
N LEU A 849 15.95 -7.18 13.62
CA LEU A 849 14.59 -7.74 13.52
C LEU A 849 14.42 -9.05 14.28
N GLY A 850 15.40 -9.96 14.27
CA GLY A 850 15.30 -11.22 15.02
C GLY A 850 15.19 -11.00 16.52
N ASN A 851 15.95 -10.03 17.08
CA ASN A 851 15.87 -9.66 18.50
C ASN A 851 14.62 -8.86 18.88
N LEU A 852 13.83 -8.39 17.91
CA LEU A 852 12.54 -7.72 18.16
C LEU A 852 11.36 -8.70 17.96
N ASP A 853 11.32 -9.48 16.88
CA ASP A 853 10.23 -10.45 16.68
C ASP A 853 10.29 -11.64 17.66
N HIS A 854 11.50 -12.08 18.07
CA HIS A 854 11.64 -13.02 19.18
C HIS A 854 11.65 -12.30 20.54
N GLU A 855 10.69 -12.65 21.40
CA GLU A 855 10.69 -12.31 22.84
C GLU A 855 10.62 -10.82 23.25
N PHE A 856 9.92 -9.99 22.47
CA PHE A 856 9.43 -8.64 22.87
C PHE A 856 8.73 -8.59 24.25
N GLY A 857 8.38 -9.73 24.85
CA GLY A 857 7.76 -9.87 26.17
C GLY A 857 8.59 -10.60 27.26
N ARG A 858 9.85 -11.03 27.02
CA ARG A 858 10.69 -11.68 28.06
C ARG A 858 12.01 -10.98 28.37
N ARG A 859 12.69 -10.41 27.37
CA ARG A 859 14.02 -9.78 27.57
C ARG A 859 14.11 -8.32 27.11
N PHE A 860 13.10 -7.80 26.41
CA PHE A 860 12.91 -6.37 26.18
C PHE A 860 11.72 -5.81 26.98
N HIS A 861 11.82 -4.58 27.47
CA HIS A 861 10.72 -3.83 28.07
C HIS A 861 10.80 -2.33 27.75
N LEU A 862 9.70 -1.74 27.27
CA LEU A 862 9.58 -0.30 27.05
C LEU A 862 8.83 0.35 28.22
N VAL A 863 9.44 1.35 28.86
CA VAL A 863 8.79 2.15 29.90
C VAL A 863 7.73 3.05 29.27
N ALA A 864 6.49 2.95 29.73
CA ALA A 864 5.41 3.81 29.23
C ALA A 864 5.60 5.30 29.65
N PRO A 865 5.25 6.27 28.80
CA PRO A 865 5.16 7.67 29.21
C PRO A 865 4.17 7.84 30.37
N CYS A 866 4.60 8.49 31.45
CA CYS A 866 3.82 8.65 32.67
C CYS A 866 3.24 10.06 32.81
N SER A 867 2.04 10.17 33.38
CA SER A 867 1.40 11.45 33.73
C SER A 867 1.90 12.06 35.05
N HIS A 868 2.84 11.41 35.74
CA HIS A 868 3.52 11.99 36.89
C HIS A 868 4.18 13.32 36.49
N ALA A 869 3.91 14.39 37.25
CA ALA A 869 4.37 15.73 36.90
C ALA A 869 5.91 15.84 36.96
N SER A 870 6.56 15.70 35.81
CA SER A 870 8.02 15.68 35.67
C SER A 870 8.66 17.01 36.07
N PRO A 871 9.53 17.04 37.08
CA PRO A 871 10.68 17.92 37.06
C PRO A 871 11.73 17.22 36.18
N ALA A 872 11.76 17.58 34.89
CA ALA A 872 12.81 17.11 33.99
C ALA A 872 14.19 17.35 34.64
N GLN A 873 15.11 16.37 34.49
CA GLN A 873 16.48 16.45 35.02
C GLN A 873 16.59 16.48 36.56
N SER A 874 15.51 16.26 37.33
CA SER A 874 15.62 16.09 38.77
C SER A 874 16.33 14.78 39.14
N ARG A 875 17.41 14.93 39.92
CA ARG A 875 18.14 13.85 40.58
C ARG A 875 17.17 13.00 41.42
N ASN A 876 17.17 11.67 41.22
CA ASN A 876 16.64 10.77 42.25
C ASN A 876 17.78 10.41 43.22
N PRO A 877 17.83 10.95 44.45
CA PRO A 877 18.89 10.62 45.40
C PRO A 877 18.98 9.12 45.68
N GLU A 878 17.86 8.40 45.75
CA GLU A 878 17.83 6.95 46.02
C GLU A 878 18.51 6.11 44.92
N ALA A 879 18.64 6.65 43.69
CA ALA A 879 19.35 6.00 42.59
C ALA A 879 20.82 6.45 42.46
N ILE A 880 21.22 7.53 43.14
CA ILE A 880 22.54 8.16 43.06
C ILE A 880 23.39 7.77 44.27
N ASP A 881 22.79 7.72 45.45
CA ASP A 881 23.43 7.29 46.70
C ASP A 881 23.46 5.75 46.85
N ASN A 882 23.06 5.01 45.81
CA ASN A 882 23.06 3.54 45.78
C ASN A 882 24.29 2.99 45.02
N PRO A 883 25.33 2.48 45.71
CA PRO A 883 26.56 1.99 45.09
C PRO A 883 26.40 0.64 44.35
N LYS A 884 25.17 0.25 43.99
CA LYS A 884 24.81 -0.99 43.27
C LYS A 884 24.09 -0.71 41.96
N VAL A 885 24.17 0.52 41.45
CA VAL A 885 23.76 0.89 40.08
C VAL A 885 24.99 1.45 39.37
N THR A 886 25.38 0.82 38.27
CA THR A 886 26.59 1.19 37.52
C THR A 886 26.26 1.91 36.21
N THR A 887 27.23 2.62 35.64
CA THR A 887 27.15 3.17 34.28
C THR A 887 27.76 2.23 33.25
N ILE A 888 27.17 2.24 32.05
CA ILE A 888 27.82 1.77 30.83
C ILE A 888 28.04 3.01 29.95
N ASP A 889 29.29 3.43 29.84
CA ASP A 889 29.73 4.61 29.09
C ASP A 889 30.53 4.25 27.82
N ASN A 890 30.92 2.98 27.67
CA ASN A 890 31.62 2.49 26.49
C ASN A 890 31.29 1.02 26.19
N TRP A 891 31.63 0.57 24.99
CA TRP A 891 31.31 -0.78 24.52
C TRP A 891 31.98 -1.91 25.30
N ALA A 892 33.13 -1.69 25.94
CA ALA A 892 33.75 -2.70 26.79
C ALA A 892 32.94 -2.95 28.06
N GLU A 893 32.30 -1.92 28.64
CA GLU A 893 31.38 -2.03 29.78
C GLU A 893 30.01 -2.66 29.42
N LEU A 894 29.68 -2.79 28.13
CA LEU A 894 28.52 -3.57 27.68
C LEU A 894 28.86 -5.05 27.45
N ILE A 895 30.02 -5.31 26.81
CA ILE A 895 30.48 -6.66 26.46
C ILE A 895 30.97 -7.40 27.72
N ASP A 896 31.70 -6.72 28.60
CA ASP A 896 31.97 -7.23 29.94
C ASP A 896 30.71 -7.11 30.81
N LYS A 897 30.36 -8.23 31.45
CA LYS A 897 28.99 -8.47 31.93
C LYS A 897 28.75 -7.76 33.26
N PRO A 898 27.97 -6.66 33.33
CA PRO A 898 27.72 -5.96 34.60
C PRO A 898 27.20 -6.90 35.68
N GLU A 899 27.72 -6.73 36.89
CA GLU A 899 27.33 -7.55 38.05
C GLU A 899 25.92 -7.19 38.54
N THR A 900 25.57 -5.90 38.47
CA THR A 900 24.36 -5.28 39.03
C THR A 900 23.39 -4.77 37.95
N VAL A 901 22.41 -3.95 38.35
CA VAL A 901 21.67 -3.12 37.40
C VAL A 901 22.62 -2.04 36.85
N ALA A 902 22.56 -1.80 35.54
CA ALA A 902 23.43 -0.85 34.85
C ALA A 902 22.64 0.11 33.97
N ILE A 903 23.10 1.36 33.84
CA ILE A 903 22.49 2.42 33.04
C ILE A 903 23.44 2.78 31.90
N ALA A 904 23.03 2.47 30.66
CA ALA A 904 23.75 2.83 29.45
C ALA A 904 23.35 4.25 29.00
N ARG A 905 24.33 5.15 28.87
CA ARG A 905 24.12 6.60 28.74
C ARG A 905 24.24 7.09 27.30
N SER A 906 23.13 7.16 26.57
CA SER A 906 23.06 7.51 25.14
C SER A 906 21.94 8.54 24.87
N ASN A 907 21.75 9.46 25.81
CA ASN A 907 20.63 10.40 25.82
C ASN A 907 20.61 11.28 24.54
N GLY A 908 19.46 11.35 23.87
CA GLY A 908 19.33 12.09 22.60
C GLY A 908 20.08 11.48 21.40
N ASN A 909 20.51 10.22 21.50
CA ASN A 909 21.23 9.51 20.45
C ASN A 909 20.54 8.20 20.07
N TRP A 910 19.43 8.30 19.34
CA TRP A 910 18.58 7.16 18.96
C TRP A 910 19.36 5.99 18.32
N LEU A 911 20.37 6.26 17.48
CA LEU A 911 21.23 5.24 16.88
C LEU A 911 22.06 4.50 17.92
N GLY A 912 22.66 5.22 18.87
CA GLY A 912 23.36 4.60 19.99
C GLY A 912 22.41 3.81 20.88
N ARG A 913 21.21 4.33 21.16
CA ARG A 913 20.17 3.66 21.97
C ARG A 913 19.70 2.36 21.30
N LEU A 914 19.48 2.37 19.98
CA LEU A 914 19.16 1.19 19.17
C LEU A 914 20.30 0.16 19.25
N ALA A 915 21.54 0.59 19.01
CA ALA A 915 22.70 -0.29 19.04
C ALA A 915 22.90 -0.95 20.41
N LEU A 916 22.82 -0.17 21.49
CA LEU A 916 22.96 -0.66 22.88
C LEU A 916 21.83 -1.62 23.26
N ALA A 917 20.59 -1.33 22.87
CA ALA A 917 19.43 -2.17 23.17
C ALA A 917 19.53 -3.53 22.45
N ILE A 918 19.82 -3.53 21.15
CA ILE A 918 19.91 -4.76 20.34
C ILE A 918 21.14 -5.60 20.74
N ALA A 919 22.31 -4.97 20.93
CA ALA A 919 23.50 -5.66 21.44
C ALA A 919 23.29 -6.25 22.84
N GLY A 920 22.60 -5.53 23.74
CA GLY A 920 22.24 -6.04 25.06
C GLY A 920 21.33 -7.27 25.01
N LEU A 921 20.42 -7.36 24.03
CA LEU A 921 19.60 -8.56 23.81
C LEU A 921 20.42 -9.74 23.25
N GLN A 922 21.31 -9.50 22.28
CA GLN A 922 22.19 -10.52 21.70
C GLN A 922 23.17 -11.09 22.73
N LEU A 923 23.78 -10.25 23.57
CA LEU A 923 24.64 -10.64 24.70
C LEU A 923 23.87 -11.31 25.86
N GLY A 924 22.54 -11.43 25.76
CA GLY A 924 21.71 -12.22 26.67
C GLY A 924 21.18 -11.47 27.91
N HIS A 925 21.28 -10.15 27.96
CA HIS A 925 20.79 -9.34 29.08
C HIS A 925 19.26 -9.14 29.01
N ARG A 926 18.67 -8.59 30.09
CA ARG A 926 17.35 -7.97 30.05
C ARG A 926 17.52 -6.47 29.82
N VAL A 927 16.84 -5.93 28.83
CA VAL A 927 16.96 -4.53 28.39
C VAL A 927 15.67 -3.78 28.69
N VAL A 928 15.78 -2.65 29.38
CA VAL A 928 14.71 -1.67 29.61
C VAL A 928 15.04 -0.41 28.82
N VAL A 929 14.17 -0.03 27.89
CA VAL A 929 14.32 1.22 27.11
C VAL A 929 13.39 2.29 27.67
N THR A 930 13.91 3.51 27.82
CA THR A 930 13.14 4.66 28.30
C THR A 930 12.61 5.52 27.15
N PRO A 931 11.48 6.23 27.29
CA PRO A 931 11.15 7.35 26.41
C PRO A 931 12.08 8.54 26.69
N ASN A 932 12.11 9.56 25.82
CA ASN A 932 12.91 10.79 26.04
C ASN A 932 12.48 11.61 27.28
N THR A 933 11.31 11.31 27.87
CA THR A 933 10.84 11.93 29.13
C THR A 933 10.23 10.85 30.03
N PHE A 934 10.86 10.60 31.18
CA PHE A 934 10.49 9.52 32.11
C PHE A 934 10.53 9.97 33.57
N CYS A 935 9.94 9.17 34.47
CA CYS A 935 10.11 9.32 35.91
C CYS A 935 11.01 8.20 36.47
N TRP A 936 11.89 8.51 37.41
CA TRP A 936 12.80 7.50 38.00
C TRP A 936 12.04 6.37 38.69
N ALA A 937 11.00 6.67 39.47
CA ALA A 937 10.15 5.64 40.10
C ALA A 937 9.52 4.68 39.07
N CYS A 938 9.19 5.19 37.87
CA CYS A 938 8.63 4.43 36.75
C CYS A 938 9.65 3.41 36.21
N ILE A 939 10.91 3.84 36.04
CA ILE A 939 12.04 2.96 35.68
C ILE A 939 12.30 1.95 36.80
N THR A 940 12.32 2.39 38.05
CA THR A 940 12.58 1.54 39.20
C THR A 940 11.53 0.44 39.33
N GLU A 941 10.26 0.73 39.09
CA GLU A 941 9.19 -0.29 39.08
C GLU A 941 9.25 -1.19 37.84
N ALA A 942 9.49 -0.63 36.66
CA ALA A 942 9.68 -1.40 35.42
C ALA A 942 10.82 -2.43 35.56
N ALA A 943 12.01 -1.99 35.99
CA ALA A 943 13.16 -2.86 36.21
C ALA A 943 12.90 -3.87 37.35
N LYS A 944 12.13 -3.52 38.40
CA LYS A 944 11.67 -4.48 39.43
C LYS A 944 10.81 -5.58 38.81
N HIS A 945 9.67 -5.24 38.21
CA HIS A 945 8.77 -6.22 37.58
C HIS A 945 9.54 -7.09 36.57
N PHE A 946 10.36 -6.47 35.74
CA PHE A 946 11.15 -7.15 34.73
C PHE A 946 12.27 -8.02 35.29
N SER A 947 12.80 -7.72 36.49
CA SER A 947 13.70 -8.61 37.24
C SER A 947 12.94 -9.82 37.82
N THR A 948 11.71 -9.65 38.32
CA THR A 948 10.92 -10.74 38.94
C THR A 948 10.30 -11.72 37.94
N GLY A 949 10.17 -11.35 36.66
CA GLY A 949 9.61 -12.22 35.61
C GLY A 949 8.07 -12.36 35.62
N SER A 950 7.37 -11.60 36.46
CA SER A 950 5.90 -11.65 36.56
C SER A 950 5.21 -10.89 35.42
N THR A 951 5.06 -11.52 34.26
CA THR A 951 4.31 -10.98 33.12
C THR A 951 2.80 -11.00 33.36
N ARG A 952 2.26 -10.01 34.08
CA ARG A 952 0.82 -9.68 34.03
C ARG A 952 0.53 -8.76 32.85
N SER A 953 -0.53 -9.06 32.11
CA SER A 953 -0.99 -8.27 30.98
C SER A 953 -1.60 -6.94 31.41
N ARG A 954 -1.28 -5.91 30.61
CA ARG A 954 -1.93 -4.60 30.43
C ARG A 954 -3.15 -4.30 31.33
N PRO A 955 -3.06 -3.31 32.25
CA PRO A 955 -4.23 -2.60 32.73
C PRO A 955 -4.87 -1.81 31.58
N LEU A 956 -6.18 -1.93 31.41
CA LEU A 956 -6.97 -0.92 30.70
C LEU A 956 -7.23 0.26 31.66
N PRO A 957 -7.49 1.48 31.16
CA PRO A 957 -8.02 2.55 32.00
C PRO A 957 -9.33 2.11 32.64
N ARG A 958 -9.49 2.38 33.94
CA ARG A 958 -10.76 2.23 34.66
C ARG A 958 -11.30 3.62 34.97
N ASP A 959 -12.52 3.88 34.53
CA ASP A 959 -13.34 4.96 35.11
C ASP A 959 -13.76 4.59 36.55
N PRO A 960 -14.02 5.57 37.42
CA PRO A 960 -14.31 5.35 38.85
C PRO A 960 -15.80 5.11 39.11
N THR A 961 -16.13 4.38 40.20
CA THR A 961 -17.36 4.35 41.06
C THR A 961 -17.35 3.01 41.88
N PRO A 962 -18.17 2.80 42.94
CA PRO A 962 -17.59 2.64 44.29
C PRO A 962 -17.94 1.31 45.00
N ASP A 963 -17.46 1.19 46.25
CA ASP A 963 -18.05 0.58 47.47
C ASP A 963 -19.36 -0.26 47.32
N SER A 964 -19.54 -1.41 48.00
CA SER A 964 -18.66 -2.21 48.90
C SER A 964 -19.26 -3.62 49.15
N ASP A 965 -18.52 -4.49 49.85
CA ASP A 965 -18.99 -5.64 50.67
C ASP A 965 -19.66 -6.86 49.99
N ALA A 966 -19.56 -8.12 50.47
CA ALA A 966 -18.64 -8.76 51.44
C ALA A 966 -18.75 -10.31 51.38
N GLU A 967 -17.68 -11.02 51.80
CA GLU A 967 -17.67 -12.44 52.27
C GLU A 967 -18.06 -13.58 51.26
N LYS A 968 -17.63 -14.86 51.39
CA LYS A 968 -16.91 -15.57 52.47
C LYS A 968 -16.03 -16.77 51.98
N GLU A 969 -15.29 -17.31 52.95
CA GLU A 969 -14.38 -18.49 53.06
C GLU A 969 -14.92 -19.81 52.42
N THR A 970 -14.18 -20.92 52.15
CA THR A 970 -13.14 -21.71 52.90
C THR A 970 -12.22 -22.53 51.94
N GLN A 971 -10.92 -22.77 52.18
CA GLN A 971 -10.26 -23.95 52.86
C GLN A 971 -10.63 -25.36 52.31
N ASP A 972 -9.74 -26.38 52.15
CA ASP A 972 -8.29 -26.53 52.43
C ASP A 972 -7.66 -27.76 51.67
N GLU A 973 -6.32 -27.90 51.78
CA GLU A 973 -5.35 -29.05 51.83
C GLU A 973 -5.82 -30.54 51.54
N ASP A 974 -5.00 -31.58 51.22
CA ASP A 974 -3.53 -31.76 51.15
C ASP A 974 -3.08 -33.04 50.34
N SER A 975 -1.76 -33.32 50.28
CA SER A 975 -1.04 -34.62 50.04
C SER A 975 -0.97 -35.20 48.60
N ALA A 976 0.17 -35.62 48.02
CA ALA A 976 1.19 -36.66 48.33
C ALA A 976 0.72 -38.11 48.02
N GLU A 977 1.51 -39.07 47.49
CA GLU A 977 2.96 -39.19 47.20
C GLU A 977 3.24 -40.24 46.06
N GLU A 978 4.52 -40.63 45.84
CA GLU A 978 5.12 -41.70 44.97
C GLU A 978 4.26 -42.64 44.06
N GLY A 979 4.72 -43.19 42.92
CA GLY A 979 6.03 -43.13 42.23
C GLY A 979 6.62 -44.51 41.83
N ARG A 980 6.55 -44.93 40.55
CA ARG A 980 7.41 -46.00 39.94
C ARG A 980 7.23 -46.21 38.41
N ASP A 981 8.34 -46.46 37.71
CA ASP A 981 8.48 -47.02 36.34
C ASP A 981 9.35 -48.30 36.44
N PRO A 982 9.17 -49.36 35.60
CA PRO A 982 10.07 -49.52 34.44
C PRO A 982 9.50 -50.30 33.21
N SER A 983 9.40 -49.61 32.07
CA SER A 983 9.82 -50.04 30.71
C SER A 983 9.67 -51.50 30.18
N ARG A 984 9.04 -51.69 29.00
CA ARG A 984 9.49 -52.51 27.82
C ARG A 984 8.42 -52.51 26.70
N VAL A 985 8.66 -52.01 25.47
CA VAL A 985 9.42 -52.55 24.31
C VAL A 985 8.63 -53.51 23.39
N ASN A 986 8.70 -53.25 22.07
CA ASN A 986 8.25 -54.06 20.90
C ASN A 986 6.73 -54.17 20.61
N SER A 987 6.26 -54.29 19.34
CA SER A 987 6.87 -53.95 18.03
C SER A 987 5.86 -54.09 16.86
N ARG A 988 6.06 -53.31 15.78
CA ARG A 988 5.85 -53.65 14.34
C ARG A 988 4.43 -53.87 13.72
N LYS A 989 4.22 -53.16 12.58
CA LYS A 989 3.60 -53.61 11.29
C LYS A 989 2.06 -53.79 11.24
N ASP A 990 1.35 -53.64 10.10
CA ASP A 990 1.65 -53.09 8.75
C ASP A 990 0.36 -52.87 7.90
N VAL A 991 0.39 -51.87 6.99
CA VAL A 991 -0.17 -51.88 5.59
C VAL A 991 -1.71 -51.81 5.29
N ALA A 992 -2.01 -51.16 4.14
CA ALA A 992 -3.19 -51.24 3.23
C ALA A 992 -4.45 -50.35 3.42
N GLN A 993 -4.45 -49.22 2.69
CA GLN A 993 -5.31 -48.87 1.52
C GLN A 993 -6.87 -49.03 1.51
N GLN A 994 -7.50 -47.94 1.06
CA GLN A 994 -8.66 -47.84 0.12
C GLN A 994 -10.03 -48.47 0.46
N SER A 995 -11.07 -47.62 0.52
CA SER A 995 -12.20 -47.65 -0.44
C SER A 995 -13.09 -46.39 -0.35
N GLU A 996 -14.08 -46.28 -1.24
CA GLU A 996 -14.89 -45.09 -1.53
C GLU A 996 -16.24 -45.02 -0.78
N ASP A 997 -16.84 -43.82 -0.80
CA ASP A 997 -18.28 -43.51 -0.97
C ASP A 997 -19.39 -43.79 0.08
N ALA A 998 -20.48 -43.03 -0.14
CA ALA A 998 -21.89 -43.24 0.25
C ALA A 998 -22.35 -43.05 1.72
N GLY A 999 -22.66 -41.79 2.06
CA GLY A 999 -24.01 -41.31 2.44
C GLY A 999 -24.86 -42.02 3.52
N GLY A 1000 -25.35 -41.25 4.48
CA GLY A 1000 -26.43 -41.64 5.40
C GLY A 1000 -27.15 -40.43 6.01
N LYS A 1001 -28.49 -40.51 6.14
CA LYS A 1001 -29.35 -39.62 6.93
C LYS A 1001 -29.77 -40.31 8.22
N SER A 1002 -29.71 -39.61 9.35
CA SER A 1002 -30.72 -39.55 10.44
C SER A 1002 -30.32 -38.32 11.28
N ASP A 1003 -31.15 -37.33 11.61
CA ASP A 1003 -32.52 -37.30 12.15
C ASP A 1003 -32.54 -37.49 13.69
N ASP A 1004 -33.60 -36.98 14.32
CA ASP A 1004 -34.01 -37.04 15.75
C ASP A 1004 -33.28 -36.12 16.77
N ASP A 1005 -33.94 -34.98 17.06
CA ASP A 1005 -34.48 -34.55 18.38
C ASP A 1005 -33.54 -34.41 19.62
N ASP A 1006 -33.83 -33.61 20.68
CA ASP A 1006 -35.09 -33.01 21.15
C ASP A 1006 -34.85 -31.86 22.17
N GLN A 1007 -35.91 -31.16 22.59
CA GLN A 1007 -36.08 -30.44 23.90
C GLN A 1007 -35.16 -29.22 24.26
N ASP A 1008 -35.64 -28.16 24.96
CA ASP A 1008 -37.01 -27.62 25.11
C ASP A 1008 -37.02 -26.18 25.72
N GLU A 1009 -38.22 -25.60 25.86
CA GLU A 1009 -38.68 -24.60 26.84
C GLU A 1009 -38.12 -23.14 26.88
N ASP A 1010 -39.04 -22.21 26.50
CA ASP A 1010 -39.55 -21.10 27.32
C ASP A 1010 -39.19 -19.60 27.13
N MET A 1011 -40.12 -18.76 27.63
CA MET A 1011 -40.38 -17.37 27.28
C MET A 1011 -40.14 -16.38 28.45
N ASP A 1012 -39.84 -15.12 28.11
CA ASP A 1012 -40.52 -13.88 28.57
C ASP A 1012 -39.64 -12.68 28.10
N ILE A 1013 -40.07 -11.67 27.33
CA ILE A 1013 -41.23 -10.74 27.39
C ILE A 1013 -41.04 -9.64 28.46
N LEU A 1014 -41.38 -8.39 28.07
CA LEU A 1014 -41.31 -7.10 28.80
C LEU A 1014 -39.92 -6.40 28.89
N ASP A 1015 -39.84 -5.06 28.91
CA ASP A 1015 -40.54 -4.06 28.06
C ASP A 1015 -39.88 -2.66 28.12
N LEU A 1016 -40.19 -1.84 27.10
CA LEU A 1016 -40.24 -0.36 27.03
C LEU A 1016 -39.07 0.59 27.48
N ASP A 1017 -38.89 1.61 26.62
CA ASP A 1017 -38.71 3.05 26.93
C ASP A 1017 -37.35 3.68 27.37
N ILE A 1018 -37.07 4.98 27.10
CA ILE A 1018 -37.36 5.92 25.98
C ILE A 1018 -36.49 7.21 26.22
N LEU A 1019 -36.37 8.11 25.23
CA LEU A 1019 -35.57 9.38 25.24
C LEU A 1019 -34.02 9.21 25.13
N GLY A 1020 -33.27 10.12 24.52
CA GLY A 1020 -33.66 11.31 23.73
C GLY A 1020 -32.59 12.40 23.77
N GLY A 1021 -32.11 12.86 22.61
CA GLY A 1021 -31.07 13.90 22.54
C GLY A 1021 -30.68 14.27 21.11
N GLU A 1022 -31.15 15.41 20.63
CA GLU A 1022 -30.84 15.96 19.30
C GLU A 1022 -29.75 17.04 19.36
N HIS A 1023 -29.23 17.40 18.18
CA HIS A 1023 -28.43 18.60 17.88
C HIS A 1023 -27.07 18.78 18.59
N PHE A 1024 -26.01 18.69 17.79
CA PHE A 1024 -25.30 19.92 17.36
C PHE A 1024 -24.66 19.73 15.98
N ALA A 1025 -24.53 20.81 15.21
CA ALA A 1025 -24.00 20.77 13.85
C ALA A 1025 -22.98 21.88 13.59
N ALA A 1026 -21.92 21.50 12.86
CA ALA A 1026 -21.02 22.32 12.03
C ALA A 1026 -20.57 23.72 12.50
N ALA A 1027 -19.24 23.85 12.69
CA ALA A 1027 -18.43 24.77 11.87
C ALA A 1027 -16.95 24.34 11.88
N TRP A 1028 -16.23 24.59 10.78
CA TRP A 1028 -14.77 24.58 10.71
C TRP A 1028 -14.29 26.00 10.39
N GLY A 1029 -13.19 26.46 10.99
CA GLY A 1029 -12.65 27.80 10.74
C GLY A 1029 -11.26 27.98 11.33
N SER A 1030 -10.28 28.25 10.46
CA SER A 1030 -8.87 28.50 10.76
C SER A 1030 -8.63 29.85 11.47
N HIS A 1031 -7.67 29.90 12.40
CA HIS A 1031 -6.40 30.65 12.23
C HIS A 1031 -5.44 30.54 13.43
N GLU A 1032 -4.23 31.07 13.24
CA GLU A 1032 -3.07 31.05 14.14
C GLU A 1032 -3.08 32.18 15.21
N PRO A 1033 -2.15 32.18 16.20
CA PRO A 1033 -2.38 32.82 17.50
C PRO A 1033 -1.99 34.30 17.58
N ILE A 1034 -2.52 34.97 18.61
CA ILE A 1034 -2.05 36.27 19.12
C ILE A 1034 -1.74 36.16 20.61
N THR A 1035 -0.66 36.80 21.05
CA THR A 1035 -0.12 36.77 22.41
C THR A 1035 -0.59 37.94 23.27
N THR A 1036 -0.40 37.79 24.59
CA THR A 1036 -0.34 38.87 25.60
C THR A 1036 -1.64 39.62 25.93
N ILE A 1037 -2.01 39.58 27.21
CA ILE A 1037 -1.96 40.73 28.13
C ILE A 1037 -1.93 40.18 29.57
N ALA A 1038 -1.35 40.94 30.49
CA ALA A 1038 -1.21 40.57 31.91
C ALA A 1038 -2.10 41.47 32.79
N GLU A 1039 -1.85 41.42 34.11
CA GLU A 1039 -2.40 42.30 35.15
C GLU A 1039 -3.86 42.05 35.62
N SER A 1040 -4.26 42.49 36.83
CA SER A 1040 -3.84 42.06 38.18
C SER A 1040 -4.68 42.75 39.28
N TRP A 1041 -4.52 42.37 40.56
CA TRP A 1041 -5.13 42.95 41.78
C TRP A 1041 -6.66 42.78 41.94
N SER A 1042 -7.25 42.86 43.15
CA SER A 1042 -6.82 42.45 44.50
C SER A 1042 -8.02 42.38 45.46
N ASP A 1043 -7.80 41.85 46.67
CA ASP A 1043 -8.56 42.09 47.92
C ASP A 1043 -10.07 41.77 48.01
N ARG A 1044 -10.40 40.88 48.95
CA ARG A 1044 -10.96 41.34 50.25
C ARG A 1044 -10.71 40.34 51.40
N LYS A 1045 -10.57 40.89 52.61
CA LYS A 1045 -10.27 40.16 53.86
C LYS A 1045 -11.53 39.99 54.73
N LEU A 1046 -11.58 38.90 55.50
CA LEU A 1046 -11.93 38.80 56.94
C LEU A 1046 -11.49 37.36 57.36
N ASN A 1047 -10.74 37.04 58.43
CA ASN A 1047 -10.67 37.48 59.84
C ASN A 1047 -11.96 37.12 60.62
N GLU A 1048 -11.95 36.47 61.81
CA GLU A 1048 -10.86 36.08 62.74
C GLU A 1048 -11.36 35.08 63.84
N ARG A 1049 -10.44 34.43 64.61
CA ARG A 1049 -10.58 33.77 65.97
C ARG A 1049 -10.84 32.25 66.05
N LEU A 1050 -9.98 31.43 66.70
CA LEU A 1050 -9.82 31.07 68.15
C LEU A 1050 -11.00 30.20 68.71
N THR A 1051 -10.85 29.16 69.57
CA THR A 1051 -9.82 28.82 70.59
C THR A 1051 -9.51 27.31 70.79
N SER A 1052 -8.21 27.01 70.91
CA SER A 1052 -7.48 25.98 71.71
C SER A 1052 -8.13 24.96 72.69
N SER A 1053 -7.53 23.75 72.71
CA SER A 1053 -7.24 22.86 73.89
C SER A 1053 -8.39 21.97 74.45
N ARG A 1054 -8.19 20.84 75.18
CA ARG A 1054 -6.98 20.09 75.62
C ARG A 1054 -7.34 18.66 76.14
N LEU A 1055 -6.31 17.86 76.47
CA LEU A 1055 -6.23 16.73 77.44
C LEU A 1055 -6.46 15.26 76.98
N VAL A 1056 -5.70 14.38 77.65
CA VAL A 1056 -5.65 12.89 77.64
C VAL A 1056 -5.46 12.46 79.12
N PRO A 1057 -6.07 11.35 79.57
CA PRO A 1057 -5.32 10.20 80.16
C PRO A 1057 -5.85 8.84 79.62
N GLU A 1058 -5.10 7.74 79.47
CA GLU A 1058 -4.05 7.04 80.26
C GLU A 1058 -4.53 6.06 81.36
N ALA A 1059 -3.77 4.97 81.57
CA ALA A 1059 -3.96 3.79 82.45
C ALA A 1059 -5.05 2.78 82.01
N ARG A 1060 -4.89 1.44 82.07
CA ARG A 1060 -3.80 0.49 82.47
C ARG A 1060 -4.02 -0.82 81.68
N ASP A 1061 -3.01 -1.60 81.26
CA ASP A 1061 -2.18 -2.55 82.03
C ASP A 1061 -3.02 -3.60 82.82
N GLU A 1062 -2.74 -4.91 82.82
CA GLU A 1062 -1.72 -5.74 82.14
C GLU A 1062 -2.38 -6.66 81.03
N ASP A 1063 -1.79 -7.65 80.33
CA ASP A 1063 -0.50 -8.35 80.45
C ASP A 1063 0.04 -9.01 79.13
N ILE A 1064 1.27 -9.55 79.25
CA ILE A 1064 2.19 -10.39 78.45
C ILE A 1064 1.57 -11.61 77.68
N ASN A 1065 2.00 -12.05 76.47
CA ASN A 1065 3.38 -12.30 75.95
C ASN A 1065 3.50 -12.43 74.40
N MET A 1066 4.73 -12.22 73.85
CA MET A 1066 5.30 -12.58 72.51
C MET A 1066 4.36 -12.67 71.26
N VAL A 1067 4.62 -12.02 70.13
CA VAL A 1067 5.90 -11.99 69.37
C VAL A 1067 6.11 -10.63 68.68
N GLU A 1068 7.29 -10.04 68.87
CA GLU A 1068 7.79 -9.00 67.96
C GLU A 1068 8.37 -9.61 66.69
N LYS A 1069 7.87 -9.20 65.52
CA LYS A 1069 8.65 -9.18 64.28
C LYS A 1069 8.15 -8.07 63.37
N ALA A 1070 8.96 -7.04 63.20
CA ALA A 1070 8.57 -5.83 62.51
C ALA A 1070 8.15 -6.08 61.06
N GLN A 1071 7.00 -5.51 60.65
CA GLN A 1071 6.72 -5.21 59.25
C GLN A 1071 7.62 -4.05 58.80
N SER A 1072 8.92 -4.35 58.63
CA SER A 1072 9.78 -3.46 57.87
C SER A 1072 9.20 -3.35 56.46
N GLN A 1073 8.93 -2.12 56.02
CA GLN A 1073 8.90 -1.86 54.58
C GLN A 1073 10.23 -2.38 54.03
N LYS A 1074 10.17 -3.29 53.05
CA LYS A 1074 11.36 -3.67 52.29
C LYS A 1074 11.64 -2.53 51.32
N ASP A 1075 12.89 -2.06 51.35
CA ASP A 1075 13.42 -1.11 50.39
C ASP A 1075 13.04 -1.55 48.96
N PRO A 1076 12.39 -0.69 48.14
CA PRO A 1076 12.04 -1.03 46.77
C PRO A 1076 13.23 -1.45 45.89
N LEU A 1077 14.45 -1.03 46.23
CA LEU A 1077 15.69 -1.43 45.57
C LEU A 1077 16.23 -2.80 46.05
N GLU A 1078 15.68 -3.36 47.13
CA GLU A 1078 16.07 -4.68 47.65
C GLU A 1078 15.58 -5.83 46.77
N LEU A 1079 14.46 -5.68 46.05
CA LEU A 1079 13.98 -6.67 45.08
C LEU A 1079 14.79 -6.70 43.78
N MET A 1080 15.51 -5.62 43.40
CA MET A 1080 16.30 -5.59 42.17
C MET A 1080 17.49 -6.56 42.16
N ARG A 1081 17.87 -7.09 43.34
CA ARG A 1081 19.15 -7.79 43.57
C ARG A 1081 19.23 -9.21 42.99
N GLN A 1082 18.27 -9.64 42.16
CA GLN A 1082 18.16 -11.05 41.72
C GLN A 1082 18.04 -11.29 40.20
N ASN A 1083 17.98 -10.25 39.35
CA ASN A 1083 18.09 -10.45 37.89
C ASN A 1083 18.74 -9.25 37.20
N LYS A 1084 19.60 -9.53 36.22
CA LYS A 1084 20.50 -8.55 35.60
C LYS A 1084 19.79 -7.75 34.51
N VAL A 1085 19.63 -6.44 34.74
CA VAL A 1085 18.89 -5.52 33.86
C VAL A 1085 19.79 -4.35 33.44
N ILE A 1086 19.82 -4.06 32.14
CA ILE A 1086 20.42 -2.86 31.55
C ILE A 1086 19.29 -1.88 31.22
N ILE A 1087 19.44 -0.63 31.61
CA ILE A 1087 18.52 0.48 31.31
C ILE A 1087 19.19 1.37 30.26
N VAL A 1088 18.56 1.56 29.10
CA VAL A 1088 19.08 2.38 27.99
C VAL A 1088 18.38 3.74 28.00
N CYS A 1089 19.13 4.77 28.40
CA CYS A 1089 18.67 6.16 28.53
C CYS A 1089 19.19 7.02 27.38
#